data_AF-Q45745-F1
#
_entry.id   AF-Q45745-F1
#
_cell.length_a   1.000
_cell.length_b   1.000
_cell.length_c   1.000
_cell.angle_alpha   90.00
_cell.angle_beta   90.00
_cell.angle_gamma   90.00
#
_symmetry.space_group_name_H-M   'P 1'
#
loop_
_entity.id
_entity.type
_entity.pdbx_description
1 polymer ?
#
loop_
_entity_poly.entity_id
_entity_poly.type
_entity_poly.pdbx_seq_one_letter_code
_entity_poly.pdbx_strand_id
1 'polypeptide(L)'
;VFELKTCIWHAFFLTKLSSYKDYLKMSEGDYIDSYINPGNVRTGLQTGIDIVAVVVGALGGPVGGILTGFLSTLFGFLWPSNDQAVWEAFIEQMEELIEQRISDQVVRTALDDLTGIQNYYNQYLIALKEWEERPNGVRANLVLQRFEILHALFVSSMPSFGSGPGSQRFQAQLLVVYAQAANLHLLLLADAEKYGARWGLRESQIGNLYFNELQTRTRDYTNHCVNAYNNGLAGLRGTSAESWLKYHQFRREATLMAMDLIALFPYYNTRRYPIAVNPQLTREVYTDPLGVPSEESSLFPELRCLRWQETSAMTFSNLENAIISSPHLFDTINNLMIYTGSFSVHLTNQLIEGWIGHSVTSSLLASGPTTVLRRNYGSTTSIVNYFSFNDRDVYQINTRSHTGLGFQNAPLFGITRAQFYPGGTYSVTQRNALTCEQNYNSIDELPSLDPNEPISRSYSHRLSHITSYLHRVLTIDGINIYSGNLPTYVWTHRDVDLTNTITADRITQLPLVKSFEIPAGTTVVRGPGFTGGDILRRTGVGTFGTIRVRTTAPLTQRYRIRFRFASTTNLFIGIRVGDRQVNYFDFGRTMNRGDELRYESFATREFTTDFNFRQPQELISVFANAFSAGQEVYFDRIEIIPVNPAREAKEDLEAAKKAVASLFTRTRDGLQVNVKDYQVDQAANLVSCLSDEQYGYDKKMLLEAVRAAKRLSRERNLLQDPDFNTINSTEENGWKASNGVTISEGGPFYKGRALQLASARENYPTYIYQKVDASELKPYTRYRSDGFVKSSQDLEIDLIHHHKVHLVKNVPDNLVSDTYPDDSCSGINRCQEQQMVNAQLETEHHHPMDCCEAAQTHEFSSYIDTGDLNSSVDQGIWAIFKVRTTDGYATLGNLELVEVGPLSGESLEREQRDNTKWSAELGRKRAETDRVYQDAKQSINHLFVDYQDQQLNPEIGMADIMDAQNLVASISDVYSDAVLQIPGINYEIYTELSNRLQQASYLYTSRNAVQNGDFNNGLDSWNATAGASVQQDGNTHFLVLSHWDAQVSQQFRVQPNCKYVLRVTAEKVGGGDGYVTIRDGAHHTETLTFNACDYDINGTYVTDNTYLTKEVIFYSHTEHMWVEVNETEGAFHIDSIEFVETEK
;
A
#
# COMPACT_ATOMS: atom_id res chain seq x y z
N VAL A 1 -21.45 -51.87 -7.75
CA VAL A 1 -20.57 -51.06 -6.85
C VAL A 1 -20.20 -49.71 -7.45
N PHE A 2 -19.90 -49.62 -8.75
CA PHE A 2 -19.65 -48.33 -9.42
C PHE A 2 -20.92 -47.46 -9.55
N GLU A 3 -22.10 -48.03 -9.85
CA GLU A 3 -23.36 -47.26 -9.91
C GLU A 3 -23.90 -46.79 -8.55
N LEU A 4 -23.64 -47.54 -7.47
CA LEU A 4 -24.02 -47.11 -6.11
C LEU A 4 -23.17 -45.93 -5.61
N LYS A 5 -21.89 -45.83 -6.02
CA LYS A 5 -21.03 -44.69 -5.66
C LYS A 5 -21.42 -43.41 -6.40
N THR A 6 -21.89 -43.51 -7.65
CA THR A 6 -22.35 -42.35 -8.43
C THR A 6 -23.72 -41.84 -7.95
N CYS A 7 -24.64 -42.72 -7.53
CA CYS A 7 -25.91 -42.33 -6.92
C CYS A 7 -25.75 -41.72 -5.52
N ILE A 8 -24.80 -42.20 -4.71
CA ILE A 8 -24.51 -41.61 -3.39
C ILE A 8 -23.83 -40.24 -3.55
N TRP A 9 -22.95 -40.05 -4.55
CA TRP A 9 -22.38 -38.73 -4.85
C TRP A 9 -23.40 -37.73 -5.43
N HIS A 10 -24.32 -38.18 -6.30
CA HIS A 10 -25.41 -37.33 -6.81
C HIS A 10 -26.43 -36.98 -5.72
N ALA A 11 -26.77 -37.92 -4.83
CA ALA A 11 -27.69 -37.67 -3.71
C ALA A 11 -27.08 -36.72 -2.67
N PHE A 12 -25.76 -36.77 -2.43
CA PHE A 12 -25.05 -35.84 -1.52
C PHE A 12 -24.94 -34.41 -2.10
N PHE A 13 -24.85 -34.27 -3.42
CA PHE A 13 -24.86 -32.96 -4.09
C PHE A 13 -26.28 -32.37 -4.22
N LEU A 14 -27.30 -33.19 -4.47
CA LEU A 14 -28.70 -32.74 -4.56
C LEU A 14 -29.30 -32.37 -3.20
N THR A 15 -28.91 -33.03 -2.09
CA THR A 15 -29.35 -32.64 -0.73
C THR A 15 -28.68 -31.35 -0.23
N LYS A 16 -27.46 -31.02 -0.69
CA LYS A 16 -26.84 -29.71 -0.40
C LYS A 16 -27.46 -28.56 -1.21
N LEU A 17 -27.95 -28.82 -2.42
CA LEU A 17 -28.65 -27.81 -3.24
C LEU A 17 -30.14 -27.65 -2.87
N SER A 18 -30.83 -28.72 -2.45
CA SER A 18 -32.21 -28.61 -1.95
C SER A 18 -32.25 -28.02 -0.54
N SER A 19 -31.32 -28.41 0.35
CA SER A 19 -31.21 -27.78 1.66
C SER A 19 -30.75 -26.33 1.59
N TYR A 20 -30.13 -25.85 0.50
CA TYR A 20 -29.83 -24.42 0.31
C TYR A 20 -31.10 -23.60 0.01
N LYS A 21 -32.01 -24.11 -0.82
CA LYS A 21 -33.33 -23.48 -1.04
C LYS A 21 -34.24 -23.58 0.18
N ASP A 22 -34.17 -24.69 0.93
CA ASP A 22 -34.94 -24.87 2.16
C ASP A 22 -34.29 -24.12 3.35
N TYR A 23 -32.97 -23.93 3.38
CA TYR A 23 -32.26 -23.09 4.36
C TYR A 23 -32.52 -21.59 4.11
N LEU A 24 -32.65 -21.16 2.85
CA LEU A 24 -33.13 -19.81 2.51
C LEU A 24 -34.59 -19.58 2.95
N LYS A 25 -35.39 -20.65 3.08
CA LYS A 25 -36.76 -20.59 3.65
C LYS A 25 -36.80 -20.78 5.17
N MET A 26 -35.82 -21.45 5.77
CA MET A 26 -35.77 -21.76 7.21
C MET A 26 -34.96 -20.75 8.03
N SER A 27 -34.21 -19.84 7.40
CA SER A 27 -33.45 -18.77 8.05
C SER A 27 -34.09 -17.37 7.88
N GLU A 28 -35.42 -17.34 7.69
CA GLU A 28 -36.26 -16.14 7.87
C GLU A 28 -36.25 -15.70 9.34
N GLY A 29 -35.11 -15.18 9.80
CA GLY A 29 -34.99 -14.43 11.04
C GLY A 29 -34.85 -12.95 10.72
N ASP A 30 -35.92 -12.20 10.94
CA ASP A 30 -36.06 -10.74 11.14
C ASP A 30 -35.37 -9.72 10.20
N TYR A 31 -34.58 -10.10 9.20
CA TYR A 31 -33.73 -9.13 8.47
C TYR A 31 -33.78 -9.17 6.94
N ILE A 32 -34.49 -10.12 6.33
CA ILE A 32 -34.89 -9.98 4.93
C ILE A 32 -36.37 -9.59 4.98
N ASP A 33 -36.69 -8.34 4.66
CA ASP A 33 -38.05 -7.99 4.24
C ASP A 33 -38.30 -8.72 2.92
N SER A 34 -38.65 -10.01 3.01
CA SER A 34 -38.92 -10.93 1.89
C SER A 34 -40.22 -10.59 1.15
N TYR A 35 -40.71 -9.36 1.28
CA TYR A 35 -42.08 -8.97 0.95
C TYR A 35 -42.20 -7.81 -0.06
N ILE A 36 -41.11 -7.13 -0.45
CA ILE A 36 -41.23 -6.00 -1.40
C ILE A 36 -41.36 -6.50 -2.85
N ASN A 37 -42.57 -6.42 -3.40
CA ASN A 37 -42.89 -6.87 -4.77
C ASN A 37 -42.60 -5.77 -5.84
N PRO A 38 -41.73 -6.02 -6.85
CA PRO A 38 -41.39 -5.04 -7.89
C PRO A 38 -42.48 -4.82 -8.96
N GLY A 39 -43.58 -5.58 -8.97
CA GLY A 39 -44.56 -5.59 -10.08
C GLY A 39 -45.61 -4.45 -10.16
N ASN A 40 -45.54 -3.42 -9.31
CA ASN A 40 -46.55 -2.34 -9.27
C ASN A 40 -45.98 -1.00 -9.78
N VAL A 41 -46.79 -0.21 -10.50
CA VAL A 41 -46.43 1.18 -10.87
C VAL A 41 -46.38 2.04 -9.60
N ARG A 42 -45.19 2.53 -9.25
CA ARG A 42 -44.88 3.33 -8.04
C ARG A 42 -44.42 4.73 -8.45
N THR A 43 -44.57 5.74 -7.58
CA THR A 43 -43.98 7.08 -7.79
C THR A 43 -42.45 7.00 -7.72
N GLY A 44 -41.75 8.00 -8.28
CA GLY A 44 -40.28 8.09 -8.17
C GLY A 44 -39.80 8.04 -6.72
N LEU A 45 -40.44 8.82 -5.84
CA LEU A 45 -40.13 8.85 -4.40
C LEU A 45 -40.23 7.49 -3.72
N GLN A 46 -41.34 6.76 -3.94
CA GLN A 46 -41.54 5.41 -3.40
C GLN A 46 -40.42 4.47 -3.86
N THR A 47 -40.14 4.44 -5.17
CA THR A 47 -39.12 3.55 -5.74
C THR A 47 -37.74 3.81 -5.15
N GLY A 48 -37.36 5.08 -4.94
CA GLY A 48 -36.08 5.42 -4.31
C GLY A 48 -35.95 4.90 -2.87
N ILE A 49 -37.01 5.05 -2.07
CA ILE A 49 -37.06 4.55 -0.68
C ILE A 49 -37.00 3.01 -0.65
N ASP A 50 -37.73 2.34 -1.53
CA ASP A 50 -37.73 0.87 -1.62
C ASP A 50 -36.35 0.33 -1.96
N ILE A 51 -35.65 0.97 -2.92
CA ILE A 51 -34.29 0.56 -3.29
C ILE A 51 -33.34 0.69 -2.10
N VAL A 52 -33.40 1.78 -1.34
CA VAL A 52 -32.57 1.94 -0.12
C VAL A 52 -32.85 0.81 0.88
N ALA A 53 -34.13 0.52 1.16
CA ALA A 53 -34.49 -0.56 2.08
C ALA A 53 -34.00 -1.94 1.60
N VAL A 54 -34.14 -2.23 0.31
CA VAL A 54 -33.67 -3.48 -0.30
C VAL A 54 -32.15 -3.60 -0.22
N VAL A 55 -31.40 -2.52 -0.45
CA VAL A 55 -29.93 -2.49 -0.30
C VAL A 55 -29.55 -2.73 1.17
N VAL A 56 -30.18 -2.05 2.12
CA VAL A 56 -29.91 -2.24 3.57
C VAL A 56 -30.18 -3.69 3.98
N GLY A 57 -31.32 -4.26 3.58
CA GLY A 57 -31.67 -5.65 3.87
C GLY A 57 -30.71 -6.67 3.24
N ALA A 58 -30.30 -6.46 1.98
CA ALA A 58 -29.35 -7.33 1.30
C ALA A 58 -27.96 -7.31 1.97
N LEU A 59 -27.51 -6.14 2.44
CA LEU A 59 -26.28 -5.99 3.20
C LEU A 59 -26.35 -6.71 4.57
N GLY A 60 -27.53 -6.73 5.22
CA GLY A 60 -27.76 -7.38 6.52
C GLY A 60 -28.01 -8.90 6.49
N GLY A 61 -28.19 -9.50 5.32
CA GLY A 61 -28.54 -10.91 5.17
C GLY A 61 -27.38 -11.90 5.39
N PRO A 62 -27.65 -13.16 5.81
CA PRO A 62 -26.65 -14.15 6.23
C PRO A 62 -25.64 -14.59 5.16
N VAL A 63 -25.84 -14.21 3.89
CA VAL A 63 -24.93 -14.53 2.77
C VAL A 63 -24.00 -13.36 2.42
N GLY A 64 -24.13 -12.19 3.06
CA GLY A 64 -23.15 -11.10 3.01
C GLY A 64 -22.68 -10.65 1.63
N GLY A 65 -23.44 -10.93 0.58
CA GLY A 65 -22.99 -10.76 -0.79
C GLY A 65 -24.14 -10.57 -1.76
N ILE A 66 -23.86 -9.75 -2.76
CA ILE A 66 -24.69 -9.50 -3.93
C ILE A 66 -25.00 -10.86 -4.58
N LEU A 67 -26.27 -11.25 -4.54
CA LEU A 67 -26.78 -12.45 -5.20
C LEU A 67 -27.47 -12.02 -6.49
N THR A 68 -27.51 -12.90 -7.49
CA THR A 68 -28.33 -12.70 -8.70
C THR A 68 -29.75 -12.28 -8.38
N GLY A 69 -30.37 -12.88 -7.35
CA GLY A 69 -31.73 -12.54 -6.91
C GLY A 69 -31.86 -11.08 -6.45
N PHE A 70 -30.86 -10.55 -5.74
CA PHE A 70 -30.84 -9.16 -5.31
C PHE A 70 -30.69 -8.19 -6.49
N LEU A 71 -29.73 -8.45 -7.41
CA LEU A 71 -29.58 -7.62 -8.61
C LEU A 71 -30.80 -7.66 -9.52
N SER A 72 -31.44 -8.83 -9.63
CA SER A 72 -32.70 -8.98 -10.37
C SER A 72 -33.85 -8.20 -9.73
N THR A 73 -33.86 -8.10 -8.39
CA THR A 73 -34.84 -7.32 -7.64
C THR A 73 -34.66 -5.83 -7.89
N LEU A 74 -33.43 -5.31 -7.80
CA LEU A 74 -33.12 -3.92 -8.14
C LEU A 74 -33.46 -3.58 -9.60
N PHE A 75 -33.11 -4.48 -10.53
CA PHE A 75 -33.49 -4.33 -11.94
C PHE A 75 -35.01 -4.26 -12.10
N GLY A 76 -35.77 -5.08 -11.37
CA GLY A 76 -37.23 -5.07 -11.37
C GLY A 76 -37.84 -3.76 -10.85
N PHE A 77 -37.22 -3.09 -9.87
CA PHE A 77 -37.68 -1.77 -9.41
C PHE A 77 -37.41 -0.65 -10.42
N LEU A 78 -36.29 -0.72 -11.12
CA LEU A 78 -35.87 0.32 -12.07
C LEU A 78 -36.52 0.14 -13.46
N TRP A 79 -36.92 -1.08 -13.82
CA TRP A 79 -37.58 -1.40 -15.09
C TRP A 79 -38.76 -2.38 -14.92
N PRO A 80 -39.79 -2.05 -14.11
CA PRO A 80 -40.90 -2.97 -13.81
C PRO A 80 -41.73 -3.35 -15.04
N SER A 81 -41.90 -2.41 -15.98
CA SER A 81 -42.64 -2.57 -17.24
C SER A 81 -41.71 -2.79 -18.45
N ASN A 82 -40.41 -3.01 -18.23
CA ASN A 82 -39.38 -3.02 -19.26
C ASN A 82 -39.30 -1.74 -20.12
N ASP A 83 -39.68 -0.58 -19.59
CA ASP A 83 -39.58 0.75 -20.21
C ASP A 83 -38.85 1.75 -19.28
N GLN A 84 -38.69 3.00 -19.70
CA GLN A 84 -37.98 4.02 -18.89
C GLN A 84 -38.88 4.81 -17.94
N ALA A 85 -40.12 4.37 -17.67
CA ALA A 85 -41.11 5.17 -16.93
C ALA A 85 -40.64 5.57 -15.52
N VAL A 86 -39.89 4.71 -14.84
CA VAL A 86 -39.32 5.00 -13.50
C VAL A 86 -38.23 6.07 -13.57
N TRP A 87 -37.38 6.01 -14.61
CA TRP A 87 -36.32 7.00 -14.82
C TRP A 87 -36.88 8.36 -15.23
N GLU A 88 -37.92 8.37 -16.05
CA GLU A 88 -38.71 9.57 -16.37
C GLU A 88 -39.32 10.16 -15.10
N ALA A 89 -39.94 9.33 -14.25
CA ALA A 89 -40.50 9.78 -12.98
C ALA A 89 -39.43 10.36 -12.02
N PHE A 90 -38.20 9.82 -12.00
CA PHE A 90 -37.11 10.41 -11.24
C PHE A 90 -36.71 11.79 -11.77
N ILE A 91 -36.65 11.96 -13.09
CA ILE A 91 -36.35 13.26 -13.71
C ILE A 91 -37.46 14.26 -13.40
N GLU A 92 -38.71 13.89 -13.63
CA GLU A 92 -39.89 14.72 -13.40
C GLU A 92 -39.97 15.19 -11.94
N GLN A 93 -39.76 14.29 -10.98
CA GLN A 93 -39.74 14.63 -9.55
C GLN A 93 -38.70 15.72 -9.25
N MET A 94 -37.48 15.59 -9.80
CA MET A 94 -36.41 16.54 -9.54
C MET A 94 -36.58 17.86 -10.32
N GLU A 95 -37.16 17.83 -11.52
CA GLU A 95 -37.53 19.04 -12.27
C GLU A 95 -38.61 19.86 -11.55
N GLU A 96 -39.60 19.20 -10.95
CA GLU A 96 -40.63 19.83 -10.15
C GLU A 96 -40.03 20.50 -8.90
N LEU A 97 -39.17 19.80 -8.17
CA LEU A 97 -38.53 20.33 -6.96
C LEU A 97 -37.58 21.50 -7.23
N ILE A 98 -36.88 21.50 -8.37
CA ILE A 98 -35.92 22.56 -8.73
C ILE A 98 -36.59 23.68 -9.54
N GLU A 99 -37.82 23.49 -10.03
CA GLU A 99 -38.56 24.39 -10.94
C GLU A 99 -37.76 24.78 -12.20
N GLN A 100 -36.89 23.88 -12.65
CA GLN A 100 -36.07 24.08 -13.83
C GLN A 100 -36.11 22.83 -14.68
N ARG A 101 -36.69 22.96 -15.88
CA ARG A 101 -36.69 21.90 -16.89
C ARG A 101 -35.30 21.68 -17.48
N ILE A 102 -34.95 20.42 -17.61
CA ILE A 102 -33.84 19.93 -18.40
C ILE A 102 -34.20 20.14 -19.87
N SER A 103 -33.19 20.43 -20.70
CA SER A 103 -33.42 20.48 -22.15
C SER A 103 -33.81 19.11 -22.70
N ASP A 104 -34.82 19.04 -23.56
CA ASP A 104 -35.30 17.80 -24.21
C ASP A 104 -34.17 16.93 -24.76
N GLN A 105 -33.14 17.54 -25.34
CA GLN A 105 -31.99 16.81 -25.89
C GLN A 105 -31.22 16.04 -24.80
N VAL A 106 -31.03 16.64 -23.62
CA VAL A 106 -30.30 15.99 -22.51
C VAL A 106 -31.15 14.87 -21.91
N VAL A 107 -32.46 15.08 -21.74
CA VAL A 107 -33.38 14.03 -21.29
C VAL A 107 -33.36 12.85 -22.26
N ARG A 108 -33.52 13.10 -23.57
CA ARG A 108 -33.45 12.05 -24.60
C ARG A 108 -32.14 11.28 -24.55
N THR A 109 -31.00 11.97 -24.50
CA THR A 109 -29.70 11.30 -24.42
C THR A 109 -29.56 10.45 -23.16
N ALA A 110 -30.01 10.93 -22.00
CA ALA A 110 -29.99 10.14 -20.76
C ALA A 110 -30.88 8.89 -20.86
N LEU A 111 -32.11 9.02 -21.40
CA LEU A 111 -33.03 7.89 -21.56
C LEU A 111 -32.55 6.87 -22.61
N ASP A 112 -31.92 7.33 -23.70
CA ASP A 112 -31.32 6.46 -24.71
C ASP A 112 -30.16 5.64 -24.11
N ASP A 113 -29.30 6.27 -23.32
CA ASP A 113 -28.20 5.62 -22.62
C ASP A 113 -28.72 4.58 -21.59
N LEU A 114 -29.76 4.93 -20.82
CA LEU A 114 -30.42 4.02 -19.88
C LEU A 114 -31.07 2.83 -20.59
N THR A 115 -31.63 3.04 -21.79
CA THR A 115 -32.16 1.95 -22.63
C THR A 115 -31.04 1.00 -23.05
N GLY A 116 -29.87 1.54 -23.40
CA GLY A 116 -28.68 0.73 -23.62
C GLY A 116 -28.32 -0.11 -22.39
N ILE A 117 -28.21 0.53 -21.22
CA ILE A 117 -27.86 -0.13 -19.96
C ILE A 117 -28.87 -1.24 -19.63
N GLN A 118 -30.18 -0.95 -19.67
CA GLN A 118 -31.24 -1.92 -19.41
C GLN A 118 -31.06 -3.20 -20.25
N ASN A 119 -30.86 -3.04 -21.56
CA ASN A 119 -30.74 -4.16 -22.49
C ASN A 119 -29.55 -5.07 -22.17
N TYR A 120 -28.39 -4.48 -21.87
CA TYR A 120 -27.18 -5.25 -21.54
C TYR A 120 -27.19 -5.77 -20.10
N TYR A 121 -27.80 -5.06 -19.16
CA TYR A 121 -27.96 -5.49 -17.78
C TYR A 121 -28.84 -6.74 -17.69
N ASN A 122 -29.97 -6.76 -18.42
CA ASN A 122 -30.82 -7.94 -18.51
C ASN A 122 -30.07 -9.16 -19.09
N GLN A 123 -29.27 -8.96 -20.15
CA GLN A 123 -28.44 -10.02 -20.72
C GLN A 123 -27.38 -10.54 -19.73
N TYR A 124 -26.76 -9.64 -18.97
CA TYR A 124 -25.84 -10.01 -17.89
C TYR A 124 -26.54 -10.84 -16.82
N LEU A 125 -27.71 -10.41 -16.32
CA LEU A 125 -28.47 -11.14 -15.30
C LEU A 125 -28.89 -12.55 -15.77
N ILE A 126 -29.34 -12.69 -17.03
CA ILE A 126 -29.67 -13.99 -17.61
C ILE A 126 -28.42 -14.88 -17.66
N ALA A 127 -27.30 -14.38 -18.20
CA ALA A 127 -26.06 -15.13 -18.29
C ALA A 127 -25.53 -15.55 -16.90
N LEU A 128 -25.59 -14.63 -15.93
CA LEU A 128 -25.14 -14.86 -14.56
C LEU A 128 -25.98 -15.95 -13.89
N LYS A 129 -27.31 -15.88 -14.01
CA LYS A 129 -28.22 -16.90 -13.49
C LYS A 129 -27.96 -18.28 -14.10
N GLU A 130 -27.81 -18.36 -15.43
CA GLU A 130 -27.52 -19.63 -16.10
C GLU A 130 -26.18 -20.24 -15.66
N TRP A 131 -25.16 -19.40 -15.47
CA TRP A 131 -23.86 -19.82 -14.96
C TRP A 131 -23.93 -20.28 -13.50
N GLU A 132 -24.65 -19.56 -12.62
CA GLU A 132 -24.83 -19.94 -11.22
C GLU A 132 -25.53 -21.29 -11.08
N GLU A 133 -26.58 -21.54 -11.86
CA GLU A 133 -27.34 -22.79 -11.84
C GLU A 133 -26.50 -23.98 -12.37
N ARG A 134 -25.65 -23.75 -13.38
CA ARG A 134 -24.87 -24.81 -14.04
C ARG A 134 -23.48 -24.31 -14.50
N PRO A 135 -22.50 -24.17 -13.58
CA PRO A 135 -21.20 -23.58 -13.91
C PRO A 135 -20.41 -24.43 -14.92
N ASN A 136 -19.93 -23.80 -15.99
CA ASN A 136 -18.95 -24.37 -16.91
C ASN A 136 -18.16 -23.25 -17.62
N GLY A 137 -17.07 -23.61 -18.31
CA GLY A 137 -16.18 -22.63 -18.96
C GLY A 137 -16.85 -21.77 -20.04
N VAL A 138 -17.81 -22.32 -20.80
CA VAL A 138 -18.52 -21.57 -21.84
C VAL A 138 -19.44 -20.50 -21.22
N ARG A 139 -20.20 -20.88 -20.19
CA ARG A 139 -21.08 -19.95 -19.47
C ARG A 139 -20.28 -18.91 -18.69
N ALA A 140 -19.18 -19.32 -18.07
CA ALA A 140 -18.25 -18.42 -17.38
C ALA A 140 -17.72 -17.33 -18.33
N ASN A 141 -17.27 -17.72 -19.53
CA ASN A 141 -16.82 -16.79 -20.56
C ASN A 141 -17.96 -15.87 -21.07
N LEU A 142 -19.18 -16.40 -21.22
CA LEU A 142 -20.33 -15.59 -21.59
C LEU A 142 -20.65 -14.52 -20.53
N VAL A 143 -20.65 -14.88 -19.25
CA VAL A 143 -20.85 -13.92 -18.15
C VAL A 143 -19.77 -12.84 -18.19
N LEU A 144 -18.50 -13.23 -18.33
CA LEU A 144 -17.38 -12.28 -18.43
C LEU A 144 -17.57 -11.29 -19.57
N GLN A 145 -17.92 -11.76 -20.77
CA GLN A 145 -18.18 -10.89 -21.92
C GLN A 145 -19.33 -9.91 -21.66
N ARG A 146 -20.42 -10.36 -21.04
CA ARG A 146 -21.56 -9.49 -20.70
C ARG A 146 -21.18 -8.47 -19.63
N PHE A 147 -20.42 -8.89 -18.63
CA PHE A 147 -19.88 -8.01 -17.59
C PHE A 147 -18.99 -6.91 -18.19
N GLU A 148 -18.02 -7.26 -19.04
CA GLU A 148 -17.09 -6.29 -19.65
C GLU A 148 -17.81 -5.25 -20.52
N ILE A 149 -18.79 -5.70 -21.33
CA ILE A 149 -19.59 -4.80 -22.16
C ILE A 149 -20.44 -3.87 -21.29
N LEU A 150 -21.09 -4.41 -20.27
CA LEU A 150 -21.95 -3.64 -19.39
C LEU A 150 -21.15 -2.61 -18.57
N HIS A 151 -19.97 -2.99 -18.08
CA HIS A 151 -19.04 -2.07 -17.42
C HIS A 151 -18.64 -0.93 -18.35
N ALA A 152 -18.20 -1.23 -19.58
CA ALA A 152 -17.83 -0.22 -20.57
C ALA A 152 -19.00 0.74 -20.88
N LEU A 153 -20.22 0.19 -20.95
CA LEU A 153 -21.43 0.97 -21.19
C LEU A 153 -21.72 1.94 -20.04
N PHE A 154 -21.68 1.48 -18.79
CA PHE A 154 -21.79 2.37 -17.62
C PHE A 154 -20.75 3.49 -17.68
N VAL A 155 -19.47 3.16 -17.95
CA VAL A 155 -18.40 4.17 -18.04
C VAL A 155 -18.71 5.22 -19.11
N SER A 156 -19.22 4.82 -20.28
CA SER A 156 -19.56 5.75 -21.36
C SER A 156 -20.84 6.55 -21.11
N SER A 157 -21.79 6.01 -20.35
CA SER A 157 -23.12 6.61 -20.14
C SER A 157 -23.21 7.50 -18.89
N MET A 158 -22.44 7.24 -17.82
CA MET A 158 -22.47 8.09 -16.61
C MET A 158 -22.28 9.61 -16.88
N PRO A 159 -21.51 10.06 -17.89
CA PRO A 159 -21.47 11.46 -18.30
C PRO A 159 -22.82 12.07 -18.73
N SER A 160 -23.77 11.33 -19.30
CA SER A 160 -25.07 11.88 -19.70
C SER A 160 -25.99 12.15 -18.51
N PHE A 161 -25.75 11.50 -17.37
CA PHE A 161 -26.55 11.62 -16.14
C PHE A 161 -26.13 12.78 -15.22
N GLY A 162 -25.49 13.82 -15.75
CA GLY A 162 -25.17 15.04 -14.98
C GLY A 162 -23.71 15.22 -14.62
N SER A 163 -22.80 14.31 -14.99
CA SER A 163 -21.35 14.48 -14.72
C SER A 163 -20.52 14.97 -15.91
N GLY A 164 -21.06 14.89 -17.13
CA GLY A 164 -20.37 15.27 -18.36
C GLY A 164 -20.60 16.73 -18.78
N PRO A 165 -19.75 17.29 -19.67
CA PRO A 165 -19.85 18.70 -20.08
C PRO A 165 -21.22 19.11 -20.65
N GLY A 166 -21.93 18.18 -21.32
CA GLY A 166 -23.26 18.43 -21.90
C GLY A 166 -24.42 18.40 -20.90
N SER A 167 -24.24 17.78 -19.74
CA SER A 167 -25.29 17.52 -18.74
C SER A 167 -25.00 18.14 -17.36
N GLN A 168 -23.76 18.56 -17.08
CA GLN A 168 -23.31 19.06 -15.77
C GLN A 168 -24.10 20.24 -15.20
N ARG A 169 -24.68 21.08 -16.07
CA ARG A 169 -25.56 22.19 -15.67
C ARG A 169 -26.88 21.72 -15.06
N PHE A 170 -27.24 20.45 -15.29
CA PHE A 170 -28.45 19.79 -14.79
C PHE A 170 -28.14 18.71 -13.75
N GLN A 171 -26.94 18.73 -13.14
CA GLN A 171 -26.51 17.70 -12.19
C GLN A 171 -27.47 17.54 -11.00
N ALA A 172 -28.13 18.61 -10.55
CA ALA A 172 -29.09 18.54 -9.45
C ALA A 172 -30.39 17.85 -9.88
N GLN A 173 -30.88 18.13 -11.09
CA GLN A 173 -32.07 17.49 -11.67
C GLN A 173 -31.83 16.02 -11.99
N LEU A 174 -30.61 15.65 -12.40
CA LEU A 174 -30.24 14.28 -12.74
C LEU A 174 -29.68 13.48 -11.55
N LEU A 175 -29.64 14.06 -10.35
CA LEU A 175 -29.00 13.48 -9.16
C LEU A 175 -29.50 12.06 -8.85
N VAL A 176 -30.81 11.84 -8.86
CA VAL A 176 -31.40 10.54 -8.53
C VAL A 176 -31.06 9.52 -9.62
N VAL A 177 -31.16 9.89 -10.89
CA VAL A 177 -30.76 9.05 -12.03
C VAL A 177 -29.30 8.64 -11.90
N TYR A 178 -28.41 9.60 -11.63
CA TYR A 178 -26.99 9.35 -11.44
C TYR A 178 -26.72 8.39 -10.27
N ALA A 179 -27.34 8.63 -9.11
CA ALA A 179 -27.14 7.82 -7.91
C ALA A 179 -27.60 6.36 -8.13
N GLN A 180 -28.74 6.15 -8.80
CA GLN A 180 -29.26 4.81 -9.10
C GLN A 180 -28.40 4.08 -10.16
N ALA A 181 -27.94 4.78 -11.20
CA ALA A 181 -27.02 4.19 -12.18
C ALA A 181 -25.65 3.85 -11.56
N ALA A 182 -25.12 4.76 -10.71
CA ALA A 182 -23.91 4.53 -9.93
C ALA A 182 -24.05 3.29 -9.03
N ASN A 183 -25.18 3.15 -8.34
CA ASN A 183 -25.48 1.99 -7.50
C ASN A 183 -25.34 0.67 -8.26
N LEU A 184 -26.02 0.55 -9.42
CA LEU A 184 -25.92 -0.63 -10.27
C LEU A 184 -24.50 -0.89 -10.76
N HIS A 185 -23.76 0.15 -11.14
CA HIS A 185 -22.39 -0.01 -11.63
C HIS A 185 -21.43 -0.48 -10.55
N LEU A 186 -21.51 0.06 -9.32
CA LEU A 186 -20.67 -0.38 -8.21
C LEU A 186 -20.99 -1.82 -7.80
N LEU A 187 -22.27 -2.20 -7.81
CA LEU A 187 -22.69 -3.58 -7.55
C LEU A 187 -22.17 -4.55 -8.63
N LEU A 188 -22.19 -4.14 -9.90
CA LEU A 188 -21.59 -4.91 -10.99
C LEU A 188 -20.09 -5.13 -10.77
N LEU A 189 -19.34 -4.08 -10.44
CA LEU A 189 -17.90 -4.17 -10.16
C LEU A 189 -17.61 -5.08 -8.95
N ALA A 190 -18.46 -5.07 -7.92
CA ALA A 190 -18.33 -5.97 -6.79
C ALA A 190 -18.54 -7.46 -7.14
N ASP A 191 -19.31 -7.78 -8.19
CA ASP A 191 -19.41 -9.15 -8.70
C ASP A 191 -18.09 -9.65 -9.31
N ALA A 192 -17.28 -8.78 -9.92
CA ALA A 192 -15.97 -9.15 -10.45
C ALA A 192 -15.01 -9.61 -9.35
N GLU A 193 -15.03 -8.95 -8.19
CA GLU A 193 -14.27 -9.39 -7.01
C GLU A 193 -14.73 -10.77 -6.52
N LYS A 194 -16.04 -10.99 -6.50
CA LYS A 194 -16.65 -12.19 -5.92
C LYS A 194 -16.55 -13.41 -6.83
N TYR A 195 -16.72 -13.22 -8.13
CA TYR A 195 -16.88 -14.30 -9.11
C TYR A 195 -15.84 -14.29 -10.22
N GLY A 196 -15.06 -13.22 -10.39
CA GLY A 196 -14.14 -13.02 -11.51
C GLY A 196 -13.17 -14.18 -11.73
N ALA A 197 -12.60 -14.73 -10.66
CA ALA A 197 -11.71 -15.89 -10.74
C ALA A 197 -12.40 -17.12 -11.35
N ARG A 198 -13.69 -17.33 -11.05
CA ARG A 198 -14.49 -18.41 -11.62
C ARG A 198 -14.99 -18.11 -13.03
N TRP A 199 -14.95 -16.84 -13.45
CA TRP A 199 -15.21 -16.42 -14.83
C TRP A 199 -13.96 -16.51 -15.72
N GLY A 200 -12.77 -16.68 -15.12
CA GLY A 200 -11.50 -16.81 -15.83
C GLY A 200 -10.61 -15.56 -15.77
N LEU A 201 -10.96 -14.55 -14.97
CA LEU A 201 -10.10 -13.38 -14.74
C LEU A 201 -8.85 -13.77 -13.93
N ARG A 202 -7.72 -13.16 -14.30
CA ARG A 202 -6.46 -13.27 -13.54
C ARG A 202 -6.52 -12.41 -12.29
N GLU A 203 -5.70 -12.73 -11.30
CA GLU A 203 -5.65 -11.98 -10.05
C GLU A 203 -5.33 -10.50 -10.25
N SER A 204 -4.44 -10.17 -11.20
CA SER A 204 -4.14 -8.78 -11.55
C SER A 204 -5.33 -8.05 -12.15
N GLN A 205 -6.24 -8.73 -12.87
CA GLN A 205 -7.45 -8.11 -13.40
C GLN A 205 -8.51 -7.91 -12.32
N ILE A 206 -8.59 -8.84 -11.36
CA ILE A 206 -9.50 -8.72 -10.22
C ILE A 206 -8.99 -7.57 -9.33
N GLY A 207 -7.80 -7.72 -8.73
CA GLY A 207 -7.25 -6.78 -7.76
C GLY A 207 -6.76 -5.45 -8.31
N ASN A 208 -6.07 -5.42 -9.46
CA ASN A 208 -5.42 -4.18 -9.90
C ASN A 208 -6.30 -3.37 -10.87
N LEU A 209 -7.27 -4.02 -11.53
CA LEU A 209 -8.19 -3.37 -12.46
C LEU A 209 -9.56 -3.15 -11.81
N TYR A 210 -10.37 -4.19 -11.61
CA TYR A 210 -11.77 -4.02 -11.22
C TYR A 210 -11.96 -3.60 -9.75
N PHE A 211 -11.14 -4.10 -8.81
CA PHE A 211 -11.18 -3.62 -7.43
C PHE A 211 -10.78 -2.15 -7.32
N ASN A 212 -9.73 -1.74 -8.03
CA ASN A 212 -9.28 -0.34 -8.04
C ASN A 212 -10.31 0.57 -8.70
N GLU A 213 -10.97 0.08 -9.76
CA GLU A 213 -12.10 0.77 -10.38
C GLU A 213 -13.27 0.91 -9.40
N LEU A 214 -13.64 -0.15 -8.67
CA LEU A 214 -14.69 -0.09 -7.64
C LEU A 214 -14.38 0.98 -6.59
N GLN A 215 -13.16 1.04 -6.08
CA GLN A 215 -12.74 2.03 -5.10
C GLN A 215 -12.77 3.46 -5.67
N THR A 216 -12.23 3.64 -6.88
CA THR A 216 -12.18 4.93 -7.58
C THR A 216 -13.58 5.46 -7.87
N ARG A 217 -14.45 4.60 -8.43
CA ARG A 217 -15.85 4.94 -8.74
C ARG A 217 -16.67 5.20 -7.49
N THR A 218 -16.45 4.46 -6.40
CA THR A 218 -17.11 4.74 -5.12
C THR A 218 -16.83 6.17 -4.66
N ARG A 219 -15.55 6.60 -4.72
CA ARG A 219 -15.15 7.98 -4.39
C ARG A 219 -15.82 8.99 -5.33
N ASP A 220 -15.65 8.80 -6.63
CA ASP A 220 -16.08 9.78 -7.63
C ASP A 220 -17.60 9.95 -7.65
N TYR A 221 -18.35 8.85 -7.58
CA TYR A 221 -19.80 8.86 -7.58
C TYR A 221 -20.35 9.49 -6.30
N THR A 222 -19.76 9.17 -5.14
CA THR A 222 -20.17 9.78 -3.87
C THR A 222 -19.94 11.29 -3.88
N ASN A 223 -18.75 11.73 -4.28
CA ASN A 223 -18.41 13.16 -4.33
C ASN A 223 -19.28 13.91 -5.35
N HIS A 224 -19.58 13.32 -6.51
CA HIS A 224 -20.48 13.92 -7.50
C HIS A 224 -21.88 14.11 -6.93
N CYS A 225 -22.48 13.08 -6.32
CA CYS A 225 -23.82 13.18 -5.73
C CYS A 225 -23.89 14.25 -4.63
N VAL A 226 -22.90 14.31 -3.75
CA VAL A 226 -22.82 15.32 -2.67
C VAL A 226 -22.73 16.72 -3.26
N ASN A 227 -21.89 16.92 -4.27
CA ASN A 227 -21.76 18.23 -4.93
C ASN A 227 -23.05 18.63 -5.65
N ALA A 228 -23.66 17.72 -6.40
CA ALA A 228 -24.93 17.96 -7.09
C ALA A 228 -26.07 18.30 -6.10
N TYR A 229 -26.16 17.57 -4.99
CA TYR A 229 -27.10 17.86 -3.90
C TYR A 229 -26.86 19.24 -3.27
N ASN A 230 -25.63 19.55 -2.89
CA ASN A 230 -25.29 20.83 -2.26
C ASN A 230 -25.52 22.02 -3.22
N ASN A 231 -25.21 21.85 -4.50
CA ASN A 231 -25.46 22.86 -5.53
C ASN A 231 -26.97 23.06 -5.77
N GLY A 232 -27.76 21.98 -5.80
CA GLY A 232 -29.22 22.04 -5.88
C GLY A 232 -29.82 22.80 -4.70
N LEU A 233 -29.41 22.47 -3.48
CA LEU A 233 -29.81 23.20 -2.27
C LEU A 233 -29.41 24.67 -2.32
N ALA A 234 -28.18 24.97 -2.74
CA ALA A 234 -27.71 26.36 -2.84
C ALA A 234 -28.54 27.17 -3.86
N GLY A 235 -28.93 26.54 -4.98
CA GLY A 235 -29.77 27.15 -6.01
C GLY A 235 -31.21 27.44 -5.55
N LEU A 236 -31.76 26.61 -4.67
CA LEU A 236 -33.12 26.79 -4.11
C LEU A 236 -33.18 27.75 -2.91
N ARG A 237 -32.02 28.20 -2.41
CA ARG A 237 -31.97 29.06 -1.23
C ARG A 237 -32.49 30.46 -1.55
N GLY A 238 -33.58 30.87 -0.89
CA GLY A 238 -34.15 32.20 -1.02
C GLY A 238 -34.32 32.93 0.32
N THR A 239 -35.27 33.86 0.36
CA THR A 239 -35.58 34.69 1.54
C THR A 239 -37.01 34.52 2.06
N SER A 240 -37.91 33.97 1.25
CA SER A 240 -39.34 33.80 1.55
C SER A 240 -39.65 32.41 2.13
N ALA A 241 -40.81 32.28 2.77
CA ALA A 241 -41.37 31.01 3.19
C ALA A 241 -41.57 30.02 2.03
N GLU A 242 -42.01 30.51 0.86
CA GLU A 242 -42.15 29.69 -0.34
C GLU A 242 -40.81 29.08 -0.79
N SER A 243 -39.75 29.89 -0.85
CA SER A 243 -38.42 29.38 -1.19
C SER A 243 -37.88 28.38 -0.17
N TRP A 244 -38.22 28.56 1.11
CA TRP A 244 -37.85 27.61 2.16
C TRP A 244 -38.56 26.26 2.00
N LEU A 245 -39.85 26.27 1.64
CA LEU A 245 -40.60 25.04 1.42
C LEU A 245 -39.98 24.22 0.28
N LYS A 246 -39.68 24.86 -0.87
CA LYS A 246 -39.02 24.19 -2.01
C LYS A 246 -37.65 23.64 -1.64
N TYR A 247 -36.82 24.46 -0.98
CA TYR A 247 -35.52 24.04 -0.44
C TYR A 247 -35.64 22.83 0.49
N HIS A 248 -36.66 22.83 1.34
CA HIS A 248 -36.93 21.77 2.30
C HIS A 248 -37.40 20.47 1.62
N GLN A 249 -38.33 20.55 0.68
CA GLN A 249 -38.83 19.40 -0.07
C GLN A 249 -37.68 18.73 -0.86
N PHE A 250 -36.87 19.52 -1.57
CA PHE A 250 -35.66 19.02 -2.23
C PHE A 250 -34.71 18.34 -1.23
N ARG A 251 -34.44 18.98 -0.07
CA ARG A 251 -33.61 18.39 0.99
C ARG A 251 -34.13 17.00 1.40
N ARG A 252 -35.44 16.87 1.66
CA ARG A 252 -36.04 15.60 2.09
C ARG A 252 -35.93 14.55 0.99
N GLU A 253 -36.42 14.85 -0.19
CA GLU A 253 -36.60 13.86 -1.25
C GLU A 253 -35.29 13.42 -1.90
N ALA A 254 -34.35 14.36 -2.12
CA ALA A 254 -33.01 14.00 -2.57
C ALA A 254 -32.24 13.20 -1.50
N THR A 255 -32.53 13.42 -0.20
CA THR A 255 -31.96 12.57 0.86
C THR A 255 -32.47 11.14 0.75
N LEU A 256 -33.79 10.96 0.64
CA LEU A 256 -34.45 9.66 0.59
C LEU A 256 -34.09 8.85 -0.67
N MET A 257 -33.92 9.51 -1.81
CA MET A 257 -33.69 8.82 -3.10
C MET A 257 -32.22 8.70 -3.51
N ALA A 258 -31.33 9.56 -3.00
CA ALA A 258 -29.93 9.60 -3.41
C ALA A 258 -28.94 9.57 -2.24
N MET A 259 -29.08 10.45 -1.24
CA MET A 259 -28.06 10.56 -0.17
C MET A 259 -28.02 9.32 0.74
N ASP A 260 -29.19 8.75 1.04
CA ASP A 260 -29.30 7.49 1.77
C ASP A 260 -28.64 6.34 1.01
N LEU A 261 -28.77 6.33 -0.32
CA LEU A 261 -28.18 5.31 -1.18
C LEU A 261 -26.65 5.42 -1.24
N ILE A 262 -26.09 6.62 -1.44
CA ILE A 262 -24.63 6.79 -1.52
C ILE A 262 -23.93 6.52 -0.19
N ALA A 263 -24.64 6.70 0.94
CA ALA A 263 -24.13 6.31 2.26
C ALA A 263 -23.87 4.80 2.37
N LEU A 264 -24.48 4.00 1.48
CA LEU A 264 -24.33 2.54 1.43
C LEU A 264 -23.23 2.05 0.47
N PHE A 265 -22.77 2.89 -0.47
CA PHE A 265 -21.72 2.51 -1.43
C PHE A 265 -20.45 1.93 -0.81
N PRO A 266 -19.93 2.42 0.33
CA PRO A 266 -18.73 1.83 0.95
C PRO A 266 -18.86 0.34 1.25
N TYR A 267 -20.08 -0.16 1.51
CA TYR A 267 -20.32 -1.54 1.89
C TYR A 267 -20.21 -2.53 0.72
N TYR A 268 -20.12 -2.04 -0.53
CA TYR A 268 -19.90 -2.88 -1.71
C TYR A 268 -18.46 -3.38 -1.84
N ASN A 269 -17.54 -2.85 -1.03
CA ASN A 269 -16.19 -3.41 -0.92
C ASN A 269 -16.23 -4.75 -0.18
N THR A 270 -16.31 -5.84 -0.93
CA THR A 270 -16.42 -7.22 -0.41
C THR A 270 -15.17 -7.70 0.32
N ARG A 271 -13.99 -7.09 0.09
CA ARG A 271 -12.78 -7.37 0.89
C ARG A 271 -12.88 -6.79 2.29
N ARG A 272 -13.46 -5.58 2.40
CA ARG A 272 -13.66 -4.87 3.67
C ARG A 272 -14.89 -5.39 4.43
N TYR A 273 -15.91 -5.82 3.70
CA TYR A 273 -17.16 -6.33 4.24
C TYR A 273 -17.45 -7.74 3.70
N PRO A 274 -16.67 -8.76 4.13
CA PRO A 274 -16.78 -10.13 3.62
C PRO A 274 -17.97 -10.92 4.19
N ILE A 275 -18.66 -10.35 5.18
CA ILE A 275 -19.86 -10.90 5.81
C ILE A 275 -20.94 -9.84 5.90
N ALA A 276 -22.14 -10.25 6.32
CA ALA A 276 -23.26 -9.37 6.58
C ALA A 276 -22.86 -8.14 7.40
N VAL A 277 -23.46 -7.00 7.09
CA VAL A 277 -23.25 -5.72 7.79
C VAL A 277 -24.61 -5.13 8.16
N ASN A 278 -24.70 -4.44 9.29
CA ASN A 278 -25.91 -3.72 9.70
C ASN A 278 -25.70 -2.20 9.58
N PRO A 279 -25.85 -1.60 8.38
CA PRO A 279 -25.71 -0.15 8.21
C PRO A 279 -26.88 0.58 8.86
N GLN A 280 -26.63 1.76 9.44
CA GLN A 280 -27.65 2.53 10.15
C GLN A 280 -27.68 3.99 9.67
N LEU A 281 -28.80 4.39 9.09
CA LEU A 281 -29.05 5.76 8.63
C LEU A 281 -29.66 6.59 9.76
N THR A 282 -28.83 7.35 10.46
CA THR A 282 -29.21 8.12 11.65
C THR A 282 -29.72 9.54 11.37
N ARG A 283 -29.68 9.98 10.10
CA ARG A 283 -30.20 11.29 9.70
C ARG A 283 -31.68 11.47 10.01
N GLU A 284 -32.05 12.69 10.35
CA GLU A 284 -33.44 13.11 10.46
C GLU A 284 -33.96 13.60 9.11
N VAL A 285 -35.20 13.25 8.80
CA VAL A 285 -35.99 13.87 7.72
C VAL A 285 -37.22 14.53 8.30
N TYR A 286 -37.63 15.64 7.72
CA TYR A 286 -38.71 16.48 8.21
C TYR A 286 -39.84 16.43 7.18
N THR A 287 -41.09 16.26 7.62
CA THR A 287 -42.24 16.37 6.70
C THR A 287 -42.62 17.84 6.50
N ASP A 288 -43.40 18.14 5.47
CA ASP A 288 -43.81 19.52 5.21
C ASP A 288 -44.56 20.13 6.42
N PRO A 289 -44.33 21.42 6.74
CA PRO A 289 -45.08 22.09 7.80
C PRO A 289 -46.57 22.19 7.49
N LEU A 290 -47.39 21.88 8.50
CA LEU A 290 -48.81 21.64 8.30
C LEU A 290 -49.63 22.94 8.41
N GLY A 291 -50.36 23.25 7.35
CA GLY A 291 -51.16 24.50 7.23
C GLY A 291 -51.36 24.99 5.79
N VAL A 292 -51.15 24.15 4.77
CA VAL A 292 -51.29 24.52 3.36
C VAL A 292 -52.58 23.91 2.82
N PRO A 293 -53.63 24.69 2.49
CA PRO A 293 -54.80 24.10 1.84
C PRO A 293 -54.40 23.51 0.47
N SER A 294 -54.54 22.20 0.33
CA SER A 294 -54.43 21.46 -0.93
C SER A 294 -55.79 21.51 -1.62
N GLU A 295 -55.86 22.25 -2.72
CA GLU A 295 -57.07 22.52 -3.51
C GLU A 295 -58.16 23.32 -2.77
N GLU A 296 -58.87 24.16 -3.52
CA GLU A 296 -59.97 25.01 -3.05
C GLU A 296 -61.18 24.16 -2.64
N SER A 297 -61.07 23.32 -1.61
CA SER A 297 -62.23 22.76 -0.90
C SER A 297 -62.82 23.82 0.04
N SER A 298 -63.07 25.01 -0.50
CA SER A 298 -63.91 25.95 0.20
C SER A 298 -65.35 25.48 0.04
N LEU A 299 -66.04 25.25 1.16
CA LEU A 299 -67.51 25.13 1.17
C LEU A 299 -68.19 26.45 0.75
N PHE A 300 -67.41 27.53 0.52
CA PHE A 300 -67.86 28.89 0.23
C PHE A 300 -67.03 29.54 -0.92
N PRO A 301 -67.60 29.75 -2.12
CA PRO A 301 -66.89 30.33 -3.27
C PRO A 301 -66.27 31.73 -3.07
N GLU A 302 -66.68 32.45 -2.01
CA GLU A 302 -66.21 33.80 -1.68
C GLU A 302 -65.02 33.82 -0.69
N LEU A 303 -64.60 32.65 -0.16
CA LEU A 303 -63.55 32.55 0.85
C LEU A 303 -62.17 32.32 0.22
N ARG A 304 -61.23 33.26 0.40
CA ARG A 304 -59.84 33.09 -0.04
C ARG A 304 -59.05 32.26 0.98
N CYS A 305 -58.67 31.04 0.61
CA CYS A 305 -57.80 30.18 1.41
C CYS A 305 -56.33 30.65 1.29
N LEU A 306 -55.83 31.42 2.27
CA LEU A 306 -54.44 31.87 2.27
C LEU A 306 -53.50 30.75 2.74
N ARG A 307 -52.42 30.52 2.00
CA ARG A 307 -51.39 29.55 2.37
C ARG A 307 -50.35 30.21 3.29
N TRP A 308 -49.79 29.48 4.26
CA TRP A 308 -48.80 30.06 5.18
C TRP A 308 -47.51 30.52 4.48
N GLN A 309 -47.17 29.92 3.33
CA GLN A 309 -45.98 30.29 2.57
C GLN A 309 -46.13 31.58 1.74
N GLU A 310 -47.35 32.10 1.59
CA GLU A 310 -47.63 33.32 0.80
C GLU A 310 -47.42 34.62 1.60
N THR A 311 -47.22 34.54 2.92
CA THR A 311 -46.99 35.73 3.75
C THR A 311 -45.54 36.19 3.72
N SER A 312 -45.35 37.50 3.55
CA SER A 312 -44.03 38.14 3.66
C SER A 312 -43.50 38.22 5.10
N ALA A 313 -44.36 37.96 6.09
CA ALA A 313 -43.98 37.98 7.51
C ALA A 313 -43.24 36.71 7.96
N MET A 314 -43.25 35.63 7.17
CA MET A 314 -42.42 34.45 7.39
C MET A 314 -41.24 34.45 6.43
N THR A 315 -40.03 34.46 7.00
CA THR A 315 -38.78 34.46 6.23
C THR A 315 -38.14 33.08 6.24
N PHE A 316 -37.34 32.80 5.21
CA PHE A 316 -36.53 31.58 5.11
C PHE A 316 -35.72 31.34 6.39
N SER A 317 -35.00 32.36 6.86
CA SER A 317 -34.12 32.24 8.02
C SER A 317 -34.87 31.91 9.31
N ASN A 318 -36.07 32.48 9.50
CA ASN A 318 -36.87 32.21 10.69
C ASN A 318 -37.38 30.77 10.70
N LEU A 319 -37.79 30.26 9.55
CA LEU A 319 -38.25 28.87 9.40
C LEU A 319 -37.09 27.88 9.56
N GLU A 320 -35.98 28.09 8.88
CA GLU A 320 -34.81 27.20 8.97
C GLU A 320 -34.28 27.12 10.41
N ASN A 321 -34.22 28.24 11.13
CA ASN A 321 -33.75 28.26 12.52
C ASN A 321 -34.74 27.67 13.52
N ALA A 322 -36.04 27.66 13.23
CA ALA A 322 -37.07 27.20 14.17
C ALA A 322 -37.48 25.74 13.93
N ILE A 323 -37.52 25.31 12.67
CA ILE A 323 -38.03 24.00 12.26
C ILE A 323 -36.91 22.97 12.25
N ILE A 324 -35.71 23.34 11.80
CA ILE A 324 -34.59 22.39 11.64
C ILE A 324 -33.74 22.36 12.90
N SER A 325 -33.61 21.17 13.50
CA SER A 325 -32.76 20.99 14.67
C SER A 325 -31.29 21.23 14.30
N SER A 326 -30.56 21.86 15.23
CA SER A 326 -29.10 21.86 15.16
C SER A 326 -28.56 20.44 15.40
N PRO A 327 -27.42 20.05 14.81
CA PRO A 327 -26.84 18.70 14.99
C PRO A 327 -26.80 18.27 16.46
N HIS A 328 -27.33 17.08 16.75
CA HIS A 328 -27.41 16.54 18.11
C HIS A 328 -27.16 15.04 18.15
N LEU A 329 -26.95 14.52 19.37
CA LEU A 329 -26.89 13.08 19.59
C LEU A 329 -28.26 12.46 19.31
N PHE A 330 -28.26 11.23 18.83
CA PHE A 330 -29.49 10.52 18.50
C PHE A 330 -30.35 10.27 19.75
N ASP A 331 -31.60 10.71 19.70
CA ASP A 331 -32.60 10.51 20.75
C ASP A 331 -33.93 9.96 20.21
N THR A 332 -34.72 9.40 21.12
CA THR A 332 -36.05 8.85 20.83
C THR A 332 -37.11 9.65 21.57
N ILE A 333 -38.22 9.95 20.90
CA ILE A 333 -39.37 10.61 21.54
C ILE A 333 -40.02 9.68 22.57
N ASN A 334 -40.27 10.20 23.78
CA ASN A 334 -40.93 9.48 24.86
C ASN A 334 -42.38 9.95 25.05
N ASN A 335 -42.57 11.26 25.20
CA ASN A 335 -43.88 11.84 25.48
C ASN A 335 -44.05 13.18 24.77
N LEU A 336 -45.31 13.47 24.44
CA LEU A 336 -45.76 14.71 23.85
C LEU A 336 -46.90 15.31 24.68
N MET A 337 -46.76 16.57 25.08
CA MET A 337 -47.82 17.36 25.69
C MET A 337 -48.26 18.43 24.70
N ILE A 338 -49.51 18.41 24.25
CA ILE A 338 -50.08 19.39 23.33
C ILE A 338 -50.89 20.42 24.11
N TYR A 339 -50.57 21.71 23.94
CA TYR A 339 -51.32 22.82 24.52
C TYR A 339 -52.37 23.32 23.53
N THR A 340 -53.62 23.36 23.98
CA THR A 340 -54.76 23.80 23.17
C THR A 340 -55.11 25.25 23.51
N GLY A 341 -55.38 26.04 22.48
CA GLY A 341 -55.87 27.41 22.63
C GLY A 341 -56.49 27.91 21.34
N SER A 342 -56.64 29.23 21.23
CA SER A 342 -57.25 29.86 20.07
C SER A 342 -56.29 30.88 19.46
N PHE A 343 -56.08 30.81 18.15
CA PHE A 343 -55.54 31.91 17.38
C PHE A 343 -56.71 32.80 16.97
N SER A 344 -56.67 34.06 17.40
CA SER A 344 -57.65 35.07 17.03
C SER A 344 -56.91 36.36 16.75
N VAL A 345 -57.40 37.12 15.77
CA VAL A 345 -56.87 38.45 15.49
C VAL A 345 -57.98 39.45 15.77
N HIS A 346 -57.74 40.36 16.72
CA HIS A 346 -58.74 41.25 17.35
C HIS A 346 -59.66 42.07 16.45
N LEU A 347 -59.40 42.10 15.14
CA LEU A 347 -60.11 42.92 14.15
C LEU A 347 -60.98 42.07 13.19
N THR A 348 -60.99 40.75 13.33
CA THR A 348 -61.92 39.82 12.66
C THR A 348 -62.64 38.97 13.71
N ASN A 349 -63.93 38.63 13.51
CA ASN A 349 -64.65 37.66 14.36
C ASN A 349 -64.19 36.20 14.09
N GLN A 350 -63.07 36.01 13.38
CA GLN A 350 -62.52 34.71 13.05
C GLN A 350 -61.51 34.28 14.11
N LEU A 351 -61.62 33.01 14.49
CA LEU A 351 -60.68 32.32 15.38
C LEU A 351 -60.54 30.87 14.93
N ILE A 352 -59.35 30.31 15.12
CA ILE A 352 -59.06 28.88 14.94
C ILE A 352 -58.63 28.33 16.28
N GLU A 353 -59.33 27.29 16.76
CA GLU A 353 -58.99 26.59 17.99
C GLU A 353 -58.11 25.39 17.67
N GLY A 354 -57.01 25.22 18.37
CA GLY A 354 -56.12 24.12 18.03
C GLY A 354 -54.82 24.12 18.80
N TRP A 355 -53.87 23.40 18.20
CA TRP A 355 -52.54 23.18 18.74
C TRP A 355 -51.73 24.48 18.71
N ILE A 356 -51.61 25.18 19.84
CA ILE A 356 -50.87 26.45 19.91
C ILE A 356 -49.42 26.31 20.40
N GLY A 357 -49.08 25.17 20.97
CA GLY A 357 -47.73 24.82 21.38
C GLY A 357 -47.66 23.39 21.91
N HIS A 358 -46.45 22.90 22.19
CA HIS A 358 -46.26 21.58 22.78
C HIS A 358 -44.96 21.48 23.59
N SER A 359 -44.87 20.44 24.41
CA SER A 359 -43.62 19.99 25.03
C SER A 359 -43.30 18.59 24.55
N VAL A 360 -42.10 18.38 24.03
CA VAL A 360 -41.56 17.05 23.70
C VAL A 360 -40.58 16.64 24.79
N THR A 361 -40.67 15.39 25.22
CA THR A 361 -39.63 14.74 26.02
C THR A 361 -39.00 13.61 25.21
N SER A 362 -37.67 13.56 25.19
CA SER A 362 -36.89 12.52 24.49
C SER A 362 -35.83 11.93 25.42
N SER A 363 -35.32 10.75 25.05
CA SER A 363 -34.23 10.06 25.75
C SER A 363 -33.09 9.76 24.79
N LEU A 364 -31.86 10.03 25.23
CA LEU A 364 -30.67 9.51 24.56
C LEU A 364 -30.63 7.99 24.69
N LEU A 365 -30.16 7.32 23.64
CA LEU A 365 -30.15 5.86 23.58
C LEU A 365 -29.42 5.26 24.76
N ALA A 366 -30.12 4.38 25.47
CA ALA A 366 -29.56 3.59 26.55
C ALA A 366 -28.80 4.44 27.60
N SER A 367 -29.28 5.65 27.91
CA SER A 367 -28.68 6.58 28.89
C SER A 367 -29.05 6.29 30.35
N GLY A 368 -29.98 5.35 30.58
CA GLY A 368 -30.62 5.12 31.89
C GLY A 368 -31.81 6.08 32.11
N PRO A 369 -32.65 5.88 33.14
CA PRO A 369 -33.89 6.66 33.34
C PRO A 369 -33.68 8.15 33.73
N THR A 370 -32.43 8.63 33.81
CA THR A 370 -32.06 9.91 34.43
C THR A 370 -31.81 11.06 33.45
N THR A 371 -31.71 10.81 32.14
CA THR A 371 -31.37 11.81 31.11
C THR A 371 -32.51 11.99 30.11
N VAL A 372 -33.61 12.58 30.60
CA VAL A 372 -34.74 13.00 29.77
C VAL A 372 -34.51 14.44 29.31
N LEU A 373 -34.47 14.66 28.00
CA LEU A 373 -34.41 15.99 27.41
C LEU A 373 -35.82 16.52 27.26
N ARG A 374 -36.07 17.77 27.66
CA ARG A 374 -37.37 18.43 27.48
C ARG A 374 -37.21 19.68 26.63
N ARG A 375 -37.96 19.75 25.53
CA ARG A 375 -38.03 20.92 24.64
C ARG A 375 -39.47 21.44 24.59
N ASN A 376 -39.64 22.76 24.68
CA ASN A 376 -40.94 23.42 24.60
C ASN A 376 -41.00 24.27 23.33
N TYR A 377 -42.14 24.22 22.64
CA TYR A 377 -42.40 24.93 21.41
C TYR A 377 -43.76 25.63 21.49
N GLY A 378 -43.87 26.80 20.86
CA GLY A 378 -45.10 27.58 20.84
C GLY A 378 -45.52 28.11 22.22
N SER A 379 -46.83 28.24 22.42
CA SER A 379 -47.42 28.81 23.64
C SER A 379 -47.97 27.71 24.56
N THR A 380 -47.98 27.98 25.88
CA THR A 380 -48.53 27.07 26.89
C THR A 380 -49.90 27.53 27.38
N THR A 381 -50.79 26.60 27.71
CA THR A 381 -52.13 26.85 28.26
C THR A 381 -52.48 25.83 29.35
N SER A 382 -53.61 26.03 30.03
CA SER A 382 -54.15 25.07 31.01
C SER A 382 -54.82 23.85 30.37
N ILE A 383 -55.14 23.90 29.07
CA ILE A 383 -55.80 22.79 28.35
C ILE A 383 -54.71 21.96 27.67
N VAL A 384 -54.40 20.81 28.27
CA VAL A 384 -53.26 19.97 27.87
C VAL A 384 -53.72 18.55 27.53
N ASN A 385 -53.26 18.05 26.38
CA ASN A 385 -53.42 16.66 25.97
C ASN A 385 -52.08 15.94 26.08
N TYR A 386 -52.07 14.77 26.73
CA TYR A 386 -50.85 14.00 27.00
C TYR A 386 -50.82 12.73 26.14
N PHE A 387 -49.69 12.50 25.49
CA PHE A 387 -49.42 11.31 24.68
C PHE A 387 -48.10 10.68 25.13
N SER A 388 -48.10 9.36 25.32
CA SER A 388 -46.93 8.57 25.68
C SER A 388 -46.62 7.59 24.55
N PHE A 389 -45.39 7.63 24.07
CA PHE A 389 -44.86 6.81 22.98
C PHE A 389 -43.80 5.81 23.46
N ASN A 390 -43.56 5.71 24.77
CA ASN A 390 -42.65 4.71 25.34
C ASN A 390 -42.94 3.31 24.77
N ASP A 391 -41.88 2.64 24.33
CA ASP A 391 -41.89 1.29 23.74
C ASP A 391 -42.70 1.14 22.44
N ARG A 392 -42.98 2.23 21.72
CA ARG A 392 -43.76 2.19 20.45
C ARG A 392 -43.21 3.15 19.40
N ASP A 393 -42.96 2.63 18.21
CA ASP A 393 -42.63 3.44 17.04
C ASP A 393 -43.92 4.02 16.44
N VAL A 394 -44.06 5.35 16.50
CA VAL A 394 -45.12 6.07 15.77
C VAL A 394 -44.71 6.14 14.31
N TYR A 395 -45.42 5.41 13.45
CA TYR A 395 -45.05 5.22 12.03
C TYR A 395 -45.94 6.01 11.06
N GLN A 396 -47.06 6.55 11.53
CA GLN A 396 -47.99 7.32 10.72
C GLN A 396 -48.68 8.39 11.56
N ILE A 397 -48.88 9.57 10.96
CA ILE A 397 -49.66 10.65 11.55
C ILE A 397 -50.67 11.21 10.54
N ASN A 398 -51.95 11.12 10.89
CA ASN A 398 -53.04 11.75 10.12
C ASN A 398 -53.42 13.07 10.78
N THR A 399 -53.19 14.18 10.08
CA THR A 399 -53.39 15.53 10.58
C THR A 399 -54.53 16.21 9.83
N ARG A 400 -55.35 16.96 10.58
CA ARG A 400 -56.26 17.94 10.02
C ARG A 400 -55.86 19.32 10.48
N SER A 401 -55.60 20.22 9.53
CA SER A 401 -55.33 21.63 9.80
C SER A 401 -56.46 22.47 9.23
N HIS A 402 -56.66 23.66 9.81
CA HIS A 402 -57.60 24.66 9.32
C HIS A 402 -56.85 25.94 9.01
N THR A 403 -57.28 26.64 7.97
CA THR A 403 -56.77 27.95 7.57
C THR A 403 -57.90 28.94 7.35
N GLY A 404 -57.61 30.23 7.49
CA GLY A 404 -58.59 31.30 7.33
C GLY A 404 -57.93 32.66 7.11
N LEU A 405 -58.76 33.70 7.02
CA LEU A 405 -58.31 35.07 6.78
C LEU A 405 -58.01 35.78 8.10
N GLY A 406 -56.74 36.06 8.35
CA GLY A 406 -56.28 36.93 9.43
C GLY A 406 -56.29 38.42 9.04
N PHE A 407 -55.75 39.25 9.93
CA PHE A 407 -55.62 40.69 9.73
C PHE A 407 -54.61 41.04 8.62
N GLN A 408 -54.90 42.07 7.81
CA GLN A 408 -54.04 42.53 6.69
C GLN A 408 -53.62 41.43 5.70
N ASN A 409 -54.50 40.47 5.42
CA ASN A 409 -54.19 39.30 4.57
C ASN A 409 -53.09 38.38 5.14
N ALA A 410 -52.83 38.39 6.46
CA ALA A 410 -52.02 37.36 7.08
C ALA A 410 -52.83 36.05 7.21
N PRO A 411 -52.23 34.88 6.91
CA PRO A 411 -52.92 33.61 7.09
C PRO A 411 -53.13 33.33 8.58
N LEU A 412 -54.36 32.97 8.94
CA LEU A 412 -54.71 32.37 10.23
C LEU A 412 -54.69 30.85 10.04
N PHE A 413 -53.93 30.10 10.84
CA PHE A 413 -53.85 28.64 10.68
C PHE A 413 -53.65 27.91 12.01
N GLY A 414 -54.12 26.67 12.09
CA GLY A 414 -53.94 25.82 13.26
C GLY A 414 -54.31 24.37 13.03
N ILE A 415 -53.66 23.47 13.77
CA ILE A 415 -53.97 22.03 13.74
C ILE A 415 -55.14 21.75 14.69
N THR A 416 -56.19 21.15 14.15
CA THR A 416 -57.43 20.84 14.88
C THR A 416 -57.55 19.35 15.18
N ARG A 417 -56.81 18.49 14.47
CA ARG A 417 -56.71 17.06 14.76
C ARG A 417 -55.33 16.52 14.39
N ALA A 418 -54.77 15.64 15.21
CA ALA A 418 -53.59 14.85 14.89
C ALA A 418 -53.75 13.45 15.49
N GLN A 419 -53.77 12.42 14.65
CA GLN A 419 -53.87 11.02 15.06
C GLN A 419 -52.54 10.31 14.84
N PHE A 420 -51.94 9.83 15.92
CA PHE A 420 -50.68 9.10 15.96
C PHE A 420 -50.95 7.59 15.93
N TYR A 421 -50.30 6.88 15.02
CA TYR A 421 -50.42 5.44 14.86
C TYR A 421 -49.11 4.72 15.21
N PRO A 422 -49.10 3.90 16.27
CA PRO A 422 -50.00 3.98 17.43
C PRO A 422 -49.72 5.26 18.24
N GLY A 423 -50.61 5.67 19.15
CA GLY A 423 -50.32 6.82 20.02
C GLY A 423 -51.53 7.65 20.42
N GLY A 424 -52.66 7.52 19.72
CA GLY A 424 -53.92 8.17 20.07
C GLY A 424 -54.23 9.41 19.23
N THR A 425 -55.28 10.14 19.60
CA THR A 425 -55.79 11.25 18.78
C THR A 425 -55.92 12.53 19.60
N TYR A 426 -55.26 13.58 19.15
CA TYR A 426 -55.60 14.96 19.49
C TYR A 426 -56.73 15.44 18.59
N SER A 427 -57.76 16.09 19.15
CA SER A 427 -58.84 16.70 18.36
C SER A 427 -59.54 17.81 19.12
N VAL A 428 -59.88 18.89 18.41
CA VAL A 428 -60.67 20.02 18.89
C VAL A 428 -61.77 20.32 17.88
N THR A 429 -62.99 20.51 18.37
CA THR A 429 -64.13 20.90 17.54
C THR A 429 -64.05 22.40 17.23
N GLN A 430 -64.07 22.78 15.95
CA GLN A 430 -64.13 24.19 15.57
C GLN A 430 -65.50 24.78 15.86
N ARG A 431 -65.52 25.98 16.47
CA ARG A 431 -66.74 26.76 16.68
C ARG A 431 -67.15 27.62 15.49
N ASN A 432 -66.23 27.89 14.56
CA ASN A 432 -66.47 28.73 13.39
C ASN A 432 -66.57 27.90 12.10
N ALA A 433 -67.50 28.29 11.21
CA ALA A 433 -67.79 27.58 9.96
C ALA A 433 -67.03 28.10 8.73
N LEU A 434 -66.26 29.20 8.83
CA LEU A 434 -65.61 29.89 7.69
C LEU A 434 -64.08 29.67 7.66
N THR A 435 -63.65 28.42 7.48
CA THR A 435 -62.23 28.03 7.40
C THR A 435 -62.02 26.98 6.32
N CYS A 436 -60.86 27.00 5.65
CA CYS A 436 -60.46 25.95 4.73
C CYS A 436 -59.80 24.81 5.50
N GLU A 437 -60.05 23.56 5.08
CA GLU A 437 -59.52 22.36 5.72
C GLU A 437 -58.41 21.75 4.86
N GLN A 438 -57.33 21.27 5.50
CA GLN A 438 -56.35 20.38 4.90
C GLN A 438 -56.35 19.07 5.68
N ASN A 439 -56.51 17.94 4.99
CA ASN A 439 -56.20 16.63 5.53
C ASN A 439 -54.83 16.20 4.99
N TYR A 440 -53.97 15.75 5.90
CA TYR A 440 -52.60 15.35 5.60
C TYR A 440 -52.31 13.98 6.20
N ASN A 441 -51.60 13.14 5.46
CA ASN A 441 -51.13 11.85 5.91
C ASN A 441 -49.62 11.74 5.70
N SER A 442 -48.87 11.43 6.76
CA SER A 442 -47.40 11.39 6.69
C SER A 442 -46.86 10.36 5.70
N ILE A 443 -47.65 9.33 5.35
CA ILE A 443 -47.21 8.30 4.40
C ILE A 443 -47.17 8.80 2.95
N ASP A 444 -47.77 9.96 2.66
CA ASP A 444 -47.72 10.56 1.32
C ASP A 444 -46.30 11.07 1.00
N GLU A 445 -45.55 11.47 2.03
CA GLU A 445 -44.12 11.88 1.93
C GLU A 445 -43.16 10.78 2.37
N LEU A 446 -43.57 9.91 3.30
CA LEU A 446 -42.76 8.82 3.87
C LEU A 446 -43.52 7.49 3.75
N PRO A 447 -43.63 6.94 2.54
CA PRO A 447 -44.47 5.78 2.30
C PRO A 447 -43.95 4.51 3.00
N SER A 448 -44.86 3.53 3.10
CA SER A 448 -44.54 2.16 3.50
C SER A 448 -43.74 1.44 2.41
N LEU A 449 -42.81 0.59 2.82
CA LEU A 449 -41.93 -0.22 1.98
C LEU A 449 -42.71 -1.29 1.19
N ASP A 450 -43.79 -1.82 1.76
CA ASP A 450 -44.65 -2.80 1.09
C ASP A 450 -46.13 -2.38 1.18
N PRO A 451 -46.79 -2.09 0.04
CA PRO A 451 -48.21 -1.76 0.01
C PRO A 451 -49.14 -2.95 0.32
N ASN A 452 -48.63 -4.19 0.29
CA ASN A 452 -49.43 -5.39 0.59
C ASN A 452 -49.42 -5.76 2.07
N GLU A 453 -48.48 -5.23 2.86
CA GLU A 453 -48.40 -5.44 4.29
C GLU A 453 -49.01 -4.27 5.07
N PRO A 454 -49.56 -4.52 6.28
CA PRO A 454 -49.98 -3.44 7.16
C PRO A 454 -48.80 -2.48 7.44
N ILE A 455 -49.06 -1.17 7.38
CA ILE A 455 -48.04 -0.12 7.60
C ILE A 455 -47.29 -0.32 8.94
N SER A 456 -47.94 -0.88 9.96
CA SER A 456 -47.31 -1.22 11.24
C SER A 456 -46.13 -2.20 11.14
N ARG A 457 -46.02 -2.92 10.03
CA ARG A 457 -44.93 -3.86 9.71
C ARG A 457 -44.05 -3.40 8.56
N SER A 458 -44.54 -2.52 7.69
CA SER A 458 -43.85 -2.09 6.48
C SER A 458 -43.44 -0.62 6.48
N TYR A 459 -43.55 0.11 7.59
CA TYR A 459 -43.11 1.50 7.66
C TYR A 459 -41.60 1.66 7.40
N SER A 460 -41.23 2.75 6.75
CA SER A 460 -39.83 3.14 6.46
C SER A 460 -39.23 4.01 7.57
N HIS A 461 -40.07 4.78 8.26
CA HIS A 461 -39.65 5.81 9.21
C HIS A 461 -40.47 5.81 10.50
N ARG A 462 -39.83 6.23 11.60
CA ARG A 462 -40.47 6.43 12.90
C ARG A 462 -40.36 7.89 13.33
N LEU A 463 -41.37 8.38 14.04
CA LEU A 463 -41.35 9.71 14.65
C LEU A 463 -40.21 9.77 15.68
N SER A 464 -39.35 10.77 15.53
CA SER A 464 -38.21 11.03 16.44
C SER A 464 -38.42 12.31 17.25
N HIS A 465 -39.04 13.34 16.67
CA HIS A 465 -39.27 14.61 17.36
C HIS A 465 -40.41 15.40 16.70
N ILE A 466 -40.84 16.50 17.33
CA ILE A 466 -41.75 17.49 16.72
C ILE A 466 -41.17 18.88 17.00
N THR A 467 -40.90 19.65 15.94
CA THR A 467 -40.47 21.04 16.04
C THR A 467 -41.64 21.97 15.70
N SER A 468 -41.47 23.28 15.91
CA SER A 468 -42.53 24.22 15.57
C SER A 468 -42.06 25.63 15.31
N TYR A 469 -42.73 26.31 14.39
CA TYR A 469 -42.64 27.75 14.22
C TYR A 469 -43.95 28.45 14.64
N LEU A 470 -43.87 29.31 15.65
CA LEU A 470 -44.99 30.12 16.11
C LEU A 470 -45.01 31.45 15.36
N HIS A 471 -46.01 31.65 14.49
CA HIS A 471 -46.09 32.82 13.64
C HIS A 471 -46.61 34.04 14.38
N ARG A 472 -45.70 34.98 14.67
CA ARG A 472 -46.04 36.31 15.19
C ARG A 472 -46.37 37.27 14.05
N VAL A 473 -47.52 37.91 14.13
CA VAL A 473 -47.96 38.92 13.15
C VAL A 473 -47.48 40.31 13.53
N LEU A 474 -47.70 40.72 14.79
CA LEU A 474 -47.36 42.05 15.27
C LEU A 474 -47.28 42.10 16.80
N THR A 475 -46.77 43.20 17.34
CA THR A 475 -46.66 43.44 18.78
C THR A 475 -47.39 44.74 19.11
N ILE A 476 -48.36 44.70 20.01
CA ILE A 476 -49.10 45.87 20.50
C ILE A 476 -48.83 46.00 21.99
N ASP A 477 -48.32 47.14 22.45
CA ASP A 477 -48.07 47.43 23.87
C ASP A 477 -47.26 46.33 24.61
N GLY A 478 -46.30 45.71 23.91
CA GLY A 478 -45.49 44.60 24.43
C GLY A 478 -46.14 43.21 24.39
N ILE A 479 -47.38 43.10 23.91
CA ILE A 479 -48.11 41.85 23.73
C ILE A 479 -47.91 41.35 22.29
N ASN A 480 -47.34 40.16 22.15
CA ASN A 480 -47.21 39.50 20.86
C ASN A 480 -48.55 38.89 20.42
N ILE A 481 -48.97 39.20 19.19
CA ILE A 481 -50.15 38.60 18.56
C ILE A 481 -49.68 37.54 17.56
N TYR A 482 -50.26 36.35 17.68
CA TYR A 482 -49.92 35.19 16.86
C TYR A 482 -51.11 34.79 15.99
N SER A 483 -50.86 34.42 14.73
CA SER A 483 -51.91 33.93 13.82
C SER A 483 -51.79 32.45 13.50
N GLY A 484 -50.83 31.74 14.09
CA GLY A 484 -50.78 30.30 13.96
C GLY A 484 -49.52 29.68 14.53
N ASN A 485 -49.55 28.36 14.65
CA ASN A 485 -48.42 27.53 15.01
C ASN A 485 -48.25 26.46 13.93
N LEU A 486 -47.02 26.29 13.43
CA LEU A 486 -46.66 25.30 12.41
C LEU A 486 -45.85 24.17 13.06
N PRO A 487 -46.48 23.11 13.59
CA PRO A 487 -45.78 21.89 13.95
C PRO A 487 -45.22 21.19 12.71
N THR A 488 -44.01 20.66 12.84
CA THR A 488 -43.33 19.85 11.83
C THR A 488 -42.88 18.54 12.47
N TYR A 489 -43.22 17.42 11.84
CA TYR A 489 -42.83 16.09 12.33
C TYR A 489 -41.44 15.74 11.84
N VAL A 490 -40.62 15.22 12.75
CA VAL A 490 -39.24 14.83 12.52
C VAL A 490 -39.13 13.32 12.61
N TRP A 491 -38.51 12.69 11.62
CA TRP A 491 -38.52 11.26 11.44
C TRP A 491 -37.11 10.70 11.30
N THR A 492 -36.88 9.51 11.85
CA THR A 492 -35.64 8.75 11.68
C THR A 492 -35.92 7.44 10.96
N HIS A 493 -34.91 6.92 10.27
CA HIS A 493 -35.04 5.66 9.52
C HIS A 493 -35.32 4.49 10.48
N ARG A 494 -36.15 3.53 10.05
CA ARG A 494 -36.51 2.36 10.87
C ARG A 494 -35.32 1.48 11.24
N ASP A 495 -34.32 1.36 10.38
CA ASP A 495 -33.20 0.43 10.60
C ASP A 495 -32.20 0.89 11.66
N VAL A 496 -32.38 2.08 12.25
CA VAL A 496 -31.60 2.47 13.44
C VAL A 496 -31.97 1.57 14.62
N ASP A 497 -31.00 0.79 15.09
CA ASP A 497 -31.16 -0.11 16.22
C ASP A 497 -31.12 0.67 17.55
N LEU A 498 -32.26 0.81 18.22
CA LEU A 498 -32.39 1.59 19.45
C LEU A 498 -31.65 0.98 20.66
N THR A 499 -31.11 -0.23 20.53
CA THR A 499 -30.42 -0.96 21.62
C THR A 499 -28.92 -1.15 21.41
N ASN A 500 -28.38 -0.77 20.24
CA ASN A 500 -26.98 -0.98 19.86
C ASN A 500 -26.54 -2.44 20.06
N THR A 501 -27.24 -3.35 19.41
CA THR A 501 -27.06 -4.79 19.48
C THR A 501 -25.81 -5.24 18.73
N ILE A 502 -24.96 -6.00 19.42
CA ILE A 502 -23.80 -6.68 18.86
C ILE A 502 -24.14 -8.17 18.73
N THR A 503 -23.94 -8.74 17.54
CA THR A 503 -24.20 -10.16 17.27
C THR A 503 -22.91 -10.91 16.96
N ALA A 504 -22.97 -12.23 16.75
CA ALA A 504 -21.80 -13.07 16.44
C ALA A 504 -21.59 -13.31 14.93
N ASP A 505 -22.55 -12.91 14.10
CA ASP A 505 -22.68 -13.34 12.70
C ASP A 505 -22.49 -12.22 11.67
N ARG A 506 -22.50 -10.95 12.09
CA ARG A 506 -22.41 -9.78 11.20
C ARG A 506 -21.55 -8.67 11.78
N ILE A 507 -21.02 -7.81 10.92
CA ILE A 507 -20.32 -6.58 11.30
C ILE A 507 -21.36 -5.55 11.74
N THR A 508 -21.32 -5.15 13.01
CA THR A 508 -22.22 -4.11 13.54
C THR A 508 -21.62 -2.74 13.33
N GLN A 509 -22.33 -1.85 12.62
CA GLN A 509 -21.99 -0.43 12.50
C GLN A 509 -22.59 0.34 13.68
N LEU A 510 -21.77 1.15 14.36
CA LEU A 510 -22.18 2.02 15.46
C LEU A 510 -21.80 3.47 15.14
N PRO A 511 -22.70 4.26 14.53
CA PRO A 511 -22.51 5.69 14.37
C PRO A 511 -22.26 6.36 15.72
N LEU A 512 -21.22 7.20 15.82
CA LEU A 512 -20.83 7.79 17.11
C LEU A 512 -21.86 8.80 17.64
N VAL A 513 -22.71 9.35 16.78
CA VAL A 513 -23.85 10.20 17.20
C VAL A 513 -24.87 9.45 18.06
N LYS A 514 -24.81 8.11 18.13
CA LYS A 514 -25.60 7.28 19.05
C LYS A 514 -25.01 7.20 20.47
N SER A 515 -23.97 7.98 20.75
CA SER A 515 -23.45 8.14 22.11
C SER A 515 -24.51 8.76 23.02
N PHE A 516 -24.55 8.35 24.29
CA PHE A 516 -25.42 8.99 25.28
C PHE A 516 -24.72 10.11 26.06
N GLU A 517 -23.41 10.22 25.91
CA GLU A 517 -22.59 11.23 26.56
C GLU A 517 -21.45 11.65 25.62
N ILE A 518 -21.24 12.96 25.54
CA ILE A 518 -20.06 13.57 24.94
C ILE A 518 -19.47 14.58 25.94
N PRO A 519 -18.16 14.51 26.24
CA PRO A 519 -17.54 15.43 27.19
C PRO A 519 -17.22 16.77 26.54
N ALA A 520 -16.81 17.75 27.35
CA ALA A 520 -16.30 19.02 26.87
C ALA A 520 -15.20 18.84 25.80
N GLY A 521 -15.27 19.65 24.75
CA GLY A 521 -14.36 19.61 23.60
C GLY A 521 -14.80 18.68 22.46
N THR A 522 -15.85 17.85 22.65
CA THR A 522 -16.54 17.18 21.53
C THR A 522 -17.83 17.91 21.18
N THR A 523 -18.10 18.04 19.90
CA THR A 523 -19.35 18.61 19.36
C THR A 523 -19.91 17.70 18.28
N VAL A 524 -21.24 17.59 18.20
CA VAL A 524 -21.89 17.02 17.02
C VAL A 524 -21.84 18.05 15.91
N VAL A 525 -21.47 17.64 14.70
CA VAL A 525 -21.45 18.49 13.51
C VAL A 525 -22.23 17.82 12.38
N ARG A 526 -22.76 18.64 11.48
CA ARG A 526 -23.51 18.15 10.33
C ARG A 526 -22.65 17.18 9.51
N GLY A 527 -23.21 16.02 9.17
CA GLY A 527 -22.53 15.05 8.30
C GLY A 527 -22.29 15.61 6.90
N PRO A 528 -21.25 15.14 6.17
CA PRO A 528 -20.93 15.63 4.83
C PRO A 528 -21.89 15.13 3.72
N GLY A 529 -22.98 14.45 4.08
CA GLY A 529 -24.01 13.94 3.17
C GLY A 529 -23.89 12.44 2.87
N PHE A 530 -22.70 11.86 2.92
CA PHE A 530 -22.45 10.45 2.55
C PHE A 530 -22.19 9.50 3.74
N THR A 531 -22.48 9.95 4.96
CA THR A 531 -22.33 9.17 6.21
C THR A 531 -23.65 8.59 6.71
N GLY A 532 -24.78 8.97 6.09
CA GLY A 532 -26.12 8.55 6.52
C GLY A 532 -26.61 9.25 7.80
N GLY A 533 -25.87 10.26 8.29
CA GLY A 533 -26.20 11.02 9.49
C GLY A 533 -25.06 11.96 9.92
N ASP A 534 -25.25 12.61 11.05
CA ASP A 534 -24.26 13.52 11.64
C ASP A 534 -23.04 12.78 12.21
N ILE A 535 -21.97 13.53 12.50
CA ILE A 535 -20.69 12.98 12.98
C ILE A 535 -20.18 13.76 14.20
N LEU A 536 -19.22 13.19 14.93
CA LEU A 536 -18.58 13.87 16.06
C LEU A 536 -17.31 14.58 15.62
N ARG A 537 -17.12 15.83 16.04
CA ARG A 537 -15.89 16.61 15.89
C ARG A 537 -15.24 16.84 17.24
N ARG A 538 -13.93 16.65 17.31
CA ARG A 538 -13.11 16.97 18.50
C ARG A 538 -11.89 17.79 18.12
N THR A 539 -11.50 18.71 19.00
CA THR A 539 -10.40 19.68 18.79
C THR A 539 -9.32 19.62 19.88
N GLY A 540 -9.32 18.58 20.71
CA GLY A 540 -8.37 18.41 21.82
C GLY A 540 -8.39 17.00 22.42
N VAL A 541 -7.52 16.77 23.40
CA VAL A 541 -7.36 15.48 24.11
C VAL A 541 -8.62 15.12 24.90
N GLY A 542 -9.07 13.87 24.84
CA GLY A 542 -10.15 13.29 25.65
C GLY A 542 -11.08 12.35 24.88
N THR A 543 -12.21 11.99 25.48
CA THR A 543 -13.21 11.07 24.91
C THR A 543 -14.03 11.77 23.80
N PHE A 544 -14.24 11.09 22.68
CA PHE A 544 -15.16 11.53 21.64
C PHE A 544 -16.60 11.35 22.12
N GLY A 545 -17.02 10.11 22.38
CA GLY A 545 -18.30 9.78 22.95
C GLY A 545 -18.32 8.40 23.56
N THR A 546 -19.36 8.13 24.34
CA THR A 546 -19.60 6.84 24.99
C THR A 546 -20.94 6.25 24.55
N ILE A 547 -20.89 5.03 24.02
CA ILE A 547 -22.04 4.26 23.54
C ILE A 547 -22.29 3.11 24.52
N ARG A 548 -23.55 2.89 24.89
CA ARG A 548 -23.97 1.67 25.58
C ARG A 548 -24.42 0.64 24.55
N VAL A 549 -23.85 -0.55 24.63
CA VAL A 549 -24.11 -1.65 23.68
C VAL A 549 -24.70 -2.86 24.41
N ARG A 550 -25.43 -3.69 23.68
CA ARG A 550 -25.97 -4.96 24.16
C ARG A 550 -25.48 -6.10 23.28
N THR A 551 -24.77 -7.07 23.83
CA THR A 551 -24.39 -8.27 23.07
C THR A 551 -25.42 -9.38 23.24
N THR A 552 -25.83 -9.99 22.12
CA THR A 552 -26.64 -11.23 22.11
C THR A 552 -25.79 -12.48 21.93
N ALA A 553 -24.50 -12.32 21.64
CA ALA A 553 -23.56 -13.41 21.48
C ALA A 553 -23.09 -13.96 22.85
N PRO A 554 -22.59 -15.22 22.89
CA PRO A 554 -21.86 -15.72 24.05
C PRO A 554 -20.69 -14.80 24.41
N LEU A 555 -20.41 -14.59 25.70
CA LEU A 555 -19.31 -13.71 26.16
C LEU A 555 -17.90 -14.25 25.81
N THR A 556 -17.82 -15.49 25.30
CA THR A 556 -16.62 -16.08 24.72
C THR A 556 -16.39 -15.64 23.27
N GLN A 557 -17.39 -15.03 22.61
CA GLN A 557 -17.25 -14.49 21.26
C GLN A 557 -16.22 -13.36 21.26
N ARG A 558 -15.25 -13.47 20.37
CA ARG A 558 -14.21 -12.46 20.16
C ARG A 558 -14.58 -11.52 19.03
N TYR A 559 -14.09 -10.29 19.13
CA TYR A 559 -14.38 -9.22 18.21
C TYR A 559 -13.11 -8.43 17.91
N ARG A 560 -13.01 -7.93 16.67
CA ARG A 560 -12.12 -6.86 16.26
C ARG A 560 -12.90 -5.56 16.15
N ILE A 561 -12.21 -4.43 16.21
CA ILE A 561 -12.82 -3.11 16.01
C ILE A 561 -12.19 -2.43 14.81
N ARG A 562 -13.03 -1.74 14.05
CA ARG A 562 -12.63 -0.86 12.97
C ARG A 562 -13.26 0.52 13.14
N PHE A 563 -12.60 1.54 12.64
CA PHE A 563 -13.02 2.93 12.76
C PHE A 563 -13.10 3.59 11.40
N ARG A 564 -14.08 4.47 11.22
CA ARG A 564 -14.14 5.40 10.08
C ARG A 564 -14.05 6.83 10.58
N PHE A 565 -12.99 7.54 10.18
CA PHE A 565 -12.62 8.85 10.72
C PHE A 565 -11.96 9.72 9.64
N ALA A 566 -11.94 11.03 9.87
CA ALA A 566 -11.11 11.98 9.13
C ALA A 566 -10.29 12.80 10.13
N SER A 567 -9.02 13.05 9.82
CA SER A 567 -8.10 13.76 10.73
C SER A 567 -7.17 14.71 9.99
N THR A 568 -6.98 15.88 10.59
CA THR A 568 -6.01 16.90 10.13
C THR A 568 -4.61 16.70 10.72
N THR A 569 -4.43 15.75 11.64
CA THR A 569 -3.17 15.42 12.32
C THR A 569 -2.98 13.92 12.50
N ASN A 570 -1.74 13.48 12.70
CA ASN A 570 -1.51 12.16 13.29
C ASN A 570 -1.93 12.21 14.76
N LEU A 571 -2.56 11.16 15.27
CA LEU A 571 -2.96 11.06 16.67
C LEU A 571 -3.10 9.60 17.12
N PHE A 572 -3.01 9.39 18.42
CA PHE A 572 -3.35 8.09 19.00
C PHE A 572 -4.81 8.03 19.42
N ILE A 573 -5.50 6.98 18.97
CA ILE A 573 -6.90 6.73 19.29
C ILE A 573 -6.99 5.43 20.06
N GLY A 574 -7.64 5.50 21.21
CA GLY A 574 -7.93 4.37 22.08
C GLY A 574 -9.40 4.08 22.19
N ILE A 575 -9.69 2.85 22.58
CA ILE A 575 -11.03 2.38 22.89
C ILE A 575 -11.05 1.67 24.24
N ARG A 576 -12.04 2.04 25.06
CA ARG A 576 -12.38 1.34 26.29
C ARG A 576 -13.67 0.55 26.11
N VAL A 577 -13.65 -0.69 26.57
CA VAL A 577 -14.83 -1.54 26.72
C VAL A 577 -14.98 -1.81 28.22
N GLY A 578 -16.05 -1.28 28.81
CA GLY A 578 -16.20 -1.20 30.26
C GLY A 578 -15.11 -0.29 30.86
N ASP A 579 -14.38 -0.82 31.84
CA ASP A 579 -13.24 -0.17 32.50
C ASP A 579 -11.89 -0.44 31.80
N ARG A 580 -11.87 -1.33 30.81
CA ARG A 580 -10.65 -1.81 30.17
C ARG A 580 -10.37 -1.06 28.86
N GLN A 581 -9.16 -0.52 28.74
CA GLN A 581 -8.61 -0.16 27.43
C GLN A 581 -8.28 -1.43 26.65
N VAL A 582 -8.99 -1.68 25.55
CA VAL A 582 -8.81 -2.91 24.75
C VAL A 582 -7.87 -2.69 23.57
N ASN A 583 -7.77 -1.46 23.08
CA ASN A 583 -6.97 -1.11 21.91
C ASN A 583 -6.52 0.35 21.97
N TYR A 584 -5.32 0.63 21.43
CA TYR A 584 -4.71 1.97 21.37
C TYR A 584 -3.65 2.00 20.26
N PHE A 585 -3.82 2.84 19.23
CA PHE A 585 -2.95 2.82 18.04
C PHE A 585 -2.82 4.20 17.39
N ASP A 586 -1.81 4.34 16.51
CA ASP A 586 -1.57 5.55 15.74
C ASP A 586 -2.53 5.64 14.53
N PHE A 587 -3.19 6.78 14.41
CA PHE A 587 -4.05 7.15 13.32
C PHE A 587 -3.39 8.28 12.55
N GLY A 588 -2.96 7.97 11.33
CA GLY A 588 -2.39 8.96 10.42
C GLY A 588 -3.40 10.04 10.02
N ARG A 589 -2.88 11.21 9.70
CA ARG A 589 -3.58 12.31 9.05
C ARG A 589 -4.19 11.85 7.73
N THR A 590 -5.39 12.33 7.43
CA THR A 590 -6.14 11.98 6.21
C THR A 590 -6.56 13.19 5.37
N MET A 591 -6.49 14.41 5.92
CA MET A 591 -6.86 15.64 5.22
C MET A 591 -6.05 16.86 5.70
N ASN A 592 -6.10 17.97 4.96
CA ASN A 592 -5.56 19.24 5.44
C ASN A 592 -6.61 20.02 6.23
N ARG A 593 -6.11 20.90 7.11
CA ARG A 593 -6.98 21.78 7.89
C ARG A 593 -7.66 22.78 6.96
N GLY A 594 -8.97 22.92 7.09
CA GLY A 594 -9.78 23.82 6.27
C GLY A 594 -10.30 23.18 4.97
N ASP A 595 -9.85 21.97 4.63
CA ASP A 595 -10.41 21.23 3.51
C ASP A 595 -11.88 20.85 3.78
N GLU A 596 -12.68 20.79 2.72
CA GLU A 596 -14.02 20.22 2.78
C GLU A 596 -13.95 18.71 3.05
N LEU A 597 -14.91 18.20 3.82
CA LEU A 597 -15.03 16.76 4.07
C LEU A 597 -15.56 16.06 2.80
N ARG A 598 -14.64 15.41 2.08
CA ARG A 598 -14.92 14.59 0.89
C ARG A 598 -14.80 13.11 1.22
N TYR A 599 -15.19 12.24 0.29
CA TYR A 599 -15.11 10.80 0.48
C TYR A 599 -13.70 10.35 0.91
N GLU A 600 -12.68 10.82 0.19
CA GLU A 600 -11.26 10.52 0.41
C GLU A 600 -10.70 11.12 1.71
N SER A 601 -11.39 12.07 2.33
CA SER A 601 -10.99 12.61 3.65
C SER A 601 -11.16 11.56 4.75
N PHE A 602 -12.03 10.57 4.58
CA PHE A 602 -12.29 9.53 5.56
C PHE A 602 -11.45 8.28 5.31
N ALA A 603 -10.62 7.91 6.29
CA ALA A 603 -9.94 6.63 6.30
C ALA A 603 -10.70 5.61 7.15
N THR A 604 -10.46 4.33 6.84
CA THR A 604 -10.91 3.22 7.66
C THR A 604 -9.69 2.49 8.22
N ARG A 605 -9.64 2.29 9.54
CA ARG A 605 -8.54 1.61 10.23
C ARG A 605 -9.06 0.54 11.17
N GLU A 606 -8.53 -0.67 11.03
CA GLU A 606 -8.90 -1.85 11.81
C GLU A 606 -7.81 -2.21 12.81
N PHE A 607 -8.21 -2.64 14.00
CA PHE A 607 -7.33 -3.18 15.02
C PHE A 607 -7.29 -4.70 14.94
N THR A 608 -6.09 -5.27 14.96
CA THR A 608 -5.88 -6.72 14.92
C THR A 608 -6.02 -7.40 16.28
N THR A 609 -6.02 -6.63 17.38
CA THR A 609 -6.17 -7.21 18.73
C THR A 609 -7.64 -7.47 19.05
N ASP A 610 -7.94 -8.75 19.23
CA ASP A 610 -9.24 -9.24 19.65
C ASP A 610 -9.60 -8.79 21.07
N PHE A 611 -10.89 -8.54 21.28
CA PHE A 611 -11.48 -8.39 22.61
C PHE A 611 -12.79 -9.17 22.70
N ASN A 612 -13.27 -9.35 23.92
CA ASN A 612 -14.57 -9.93 24.21
C ASN A 612 -15.31 -9.03 25.21
N PHE A 613 -16.63 -9.05 25.13
CA PHE A 613 -17.50 -8.45 26.15
C PHE A 613 -17.47 -9.30 27.41
N ARG A 614 -17.49 -8.65 28.58
CA ARG A 614 -17.56 -9.33 29.88
C ARG A 614 -18.98 -9.43 30.42
N GLN A 615 -19.89 -8.63 29.87
CA GLN A 615 -21.28 -8.55 30.31
C GLN A 615 -22.19 -8.43 29.08
N PRO A 616 -23.46 -8.89 29.16
CA PRO A 616 -24.43 -8.73 28.08
C PRO A 616 -24.70 -7.26 27.72
N GLN A 617 -24.44 -6.34 28.64
CA GLN A 617 -24.56 -4.89 28.41
C GLN A 617 -23.27 -4.22 28.91
N GLU A 618 -22.63 -3.42 28.06
CA GLU A 618 -21.34 -2.82 28.35
C GLU A 618 -21.21 -1.44 27.70
N LEU A 619 -20.20 -0.67 28.11
CA LEU A 619 -19.92 0.66 27.56
C LEU A 619 -18.74 0.60 26.60
N ILE A 620 -18.86 1.27 25.46
CA ILE A 620 -17.76 1.51 24.52
C ILE A 620 -17.46 3.00 24.51
N SER A 621 -16.23 3.38 24.81
CA SER A 621 -15.77 4.77 24.76
C SER A 621 -14.58 4.92 23.83
N VAL A 622 -14.63 5.88 22.92
CA VAL A 622 -13.52 6.22 22.02
C VAL A 622 -12.84 7.47 22.52
N PHE A 623 -11.52 7.48 22.62
CA PHE A 623 -10.77 8.63 23.17
C PHE A 623 -9.46 8.86 22.44
N ALA A 624 -8.96 10.10 22.49
CA ALA A 624 -7.64 10.49 22.03
C ALA A 624 -6.81 11.04 23.20
N ASN A 625 -5.57 10.58 23.36
CA ASN A 625 -4.67 11.02 24.43
C ASN A 625 -3.66 12.08 24.00
N ALA A 626 -3.35 12.15 22.70
CA ALA A 626 -2.44 13.13 22.12
C ALA A 626 -3.17 13.86 21.00
N PHE A 627 -3.07 15.19 21.01
CA PHE A 627 -3.79 16.03 20.06
C PHE A 627 -2.99 17.31 19.80
N SER A 628 -2.60 17.54 18.55
CA SER A 628 -1.86 18.74 18.15
C SER A 628 -2.77 19.98 18.20
N ALA A 629 -2.28 21.09 18.76
CA ALA A 629 -3.08 22.29 18.95
C ALA A 629 -3.63 22.85 17.61
N GLY A 630 -4.91 23.24 17.60
CA GLY A 630 -5.57 23.80 16.42
C GLY A 630 -5.96 22.78 15.35
N GLN A 631 -5.78 21.49 15.59
CA GLN A 631 -6.19 20.41 14.71
C GLN A 631 -7.62 19.94 15.02
N GLU A 632 -8.14 19.09 14.16
CA GLU A 632 -9.53 18.64 14.16
C GLU A 632 -9.59 17.18 13.74
N VAL A 633 -10.41 16.41 14.45
CA VAL A 633 -10.70 15.01 14.16
C VAL A 633 -12.20 14.82 14.10
N TYR A 634 -12.65 14.18 13.04
CA TYR A 634 -14.03 13.87 12.74
C TYR A 634 -14.22 12.36 12.79
N PHE A 635 -15.22 11.91 13.56
CA PHE A 635 -15.56 10.50 13.69
C PHE A 635 -16.98 10.24 13.22
N ASP A 636 -17.07 9.34 12.24
CA ASP A 636 -18.34 8.82 11.73
C ASP A 636 -18.85 7.69 12.64
N ARG A 637 -18.12 6.57 12.67
CA ARG A 637 -18.60 5.33 13.30
C ARG A 637 -17.48 4.39 13.74
N ILE A 638 -17.86 3.48 14.62
CA ILE A 638 -17.12 2.28 15.00
C ILE A 638 -17.78 1.07 14.33
N GLU A 639 -17.00 0.09 13.94
CA GLU A 639 -17.49 -1.18 13.39
C GLU A 639 -16.98 -2.32 14.26
N ILE A 640 -17.88 -3.16 14.78
CA ILE A 640 -17.56 -4.32 15.62
C ILE A 640 -17.62 -5.56 14.74
N ILE A 641 -16.48 -6.22 14.57
CA ILE A 641 -16.28 -7.31 13.61
C ILE A 641 -16.19 -8.64 14.39
N PRO A 642 -17.13 -9.58 14.25
CA PRO A 642 -17.04 -10.87 14.92
C PRO A 642 -15.91 -11.71 14.33
N VAL A 643 -15.02 -12.19 15.20
CA VAL A 643 -13.94 -13.11 14.86
C VAL A 643 -14.52 -14.52 14.83
N ASN A 644 -14.40 -15.18 13.68
CA ASN A 644 -14.83 -16.56 13.52
C ASN A 644 -13.61 -17.42 13.14
N PRO A 645 -12.96 -18.06 14.12
CA PRO A 645 -11.73 -18.81 13.88
C PRO A 645 -11.89 -19.92 12.83
N ALA A 646 -13.05 -20.57 12.76
CA ALA A 646 -13.29 -21.62 11.78
C ALA A 646 -13.43 -21.07 10.36
N ARG A 647 -14.05 -19.89 10.20
CA ARG A 647 -14.15 -19.21 8.90
C ARG A 647 -12.79 -18.66 8.48
N GLU A 648 -12.12 -17.94 9.37
CA GLU A 648 -10.81 -17.35 9.12
C GLU A 648 -9.78 -18.44 8.79
N ALA A 649 -9.74 -19.54 9.54
CA ALA A 649 -8.85 -20.67 9.21
C ALA A 649 -9.17 -21.29 7.84
N LYS A 650 -10.44 -21.28 7.42
CA LYS A 650 -10.83 -21.72 6.07
C LYS A 650 -10.39 -20.71 5.00
N GLU A 651 -10.52 -19.42 5.27
CA GLU A 651 -10.02 -18.35 4.39
C GLU A 651 -8.49 -18.44 4.25
N ASP A 652 -7.77 -18.66 5.35
CA ASP A 652 -6.32 -18.90 5.37
C ASP A 652 -5.95 -20.12 4.53
N LEU A 653 -6.71 -21.21 4.64
CA LEU A 653 -6.52 -22.41 3.81
C LEU A 653 -6.70 -22.11 2.31
N GLU A 654 -7.75 -21.41 1.94
CA GLU A 654 -8.00 -21.06 0.54
C GLU A 654 -6.96 -20.07 0.01
N ALA A 655 -6.52 -19.11 0.82
CA ALA A 655 -5.43 -18.18 0.50
C ALA A 655 -4.11 -18.94 0.28
N ALA A 656 -3.77 -19.87 1.18
CA ALA A 656 -2.60 -20.73 1.03
C ALA A 656 -2.70 -21.61 -0.22
N LYS A 657 -3.86 -22.25 -0.48
CA LYS A 657 -4.09 -23.03 -1.70
C LYS A 657 -3.87 -22.20 -2.95
N LYS A 658 -4.40 -20.98 -2.98
CA LYS A 658 -4.26 -20.03 -4.09
C LYS A 658 -2.80 -19.63 -4.30
N ALA A 659 -2.10 -19.22 -3.24
CA ALA A 659 -0.70 -18.83 -3.29
C ALA A 659 0.20 -19.97 -3.80
N VAL A 660 -0.02 -21.21 -3.35
CA VAL A 660 0.72 -22.37 -3.83
C VAL A 660 0.36 -22.70 -5.28
N ALA A 661 -0.92 -22.64 -5.66
CA ALA A 661 -1.35 -22.91 -7.03
C ALA A 661 -0.76 -21.91 -8.04
N SER A 662 -0.60 -20.63 -7.65
CA SER A 662 0.02 -19.61 -8.51
C SER A 662 1.51 -19.81 -8.77
N LEU A 663 2.21 -20.67 -8.02
CA LEU A 663 3.63 -20.95 -8.27
C LEU A 663 3.85 -21.79 -9.54
N PHE A 664 2.90 -22.67 -9.85
CA PHE A 664 3.06 -23.70 -10.88
C PHE A 664 2.44 -23.28 -12.22
N THR A 665 2.95 -23.86 -13.31
CA THR A 665 2.27 -23.88 -14.60
C THR A 665 1.00 -24.76 -14.53
N ARG A 666 0.28 -24.97 -15.64
CA ARG A 666 -0.94 -25.81 -15.65
C ARG A 666 -0.72 -27.22 -15.08
N THR A 667 0.51 -27.73 -15.07
CA THR A 667 0.92 -28.93 -14.34
C THR A 667 1.90 -28.56 -13.21
N ARG A 668 1.95 -29.37 -12.14
CA ARG A 668 2.88 -29.16 -11.00
C ARG A 668 4.35 -29.49 -11.33
N ASP A 669 4.65 -29.70 -12.60
CA ASP A 669 5.96 -30.16 -13.09
C ASP A 669 6.88 -29.00 -13.48
N GLY A 670 6.41 -27.76 -13.41
CA GLY A 670 7.20 -26.56 -13.71
C GLY A 670 6.66 -25.31 -13.03
N LEU A 671 7.55 -24.37 -12.72
CA LEU A 671 7.21 -23.05 -12.19
C LEU A 671 6.77 -22.09 -13.30
N GLN A 672 5.91 -21.13 -12.98
CA GLN A 672 5.64 -20.02 -13.91
C GLN A 672 6.91 -19.17 -14.10
N VAL A 673 7.12 -18.66 -15.31
CA VAL A 673 8.34 -17.92 -15.71
C VAL A 673 8.56 -16.65 -14.87
N ASN A 674 7.49 -16.02 -14.40
CA ASN A 674 7.51 -14.79 -13.60
C ASN A 674 7.52 -15.03 -12.08
N VAL A 675 7.37 -16.26 -11.61
CA VAL A 675 7.46 -16.57 -10.17
C VAL A 675 8.92 -16.43 -9.75
N LYS A 676 9.17 -15.71 -8.66
CA LYS A 676 10.50 -15.51 -8.07
C LYS A 676 10.75 -16.41 -6.87
N ASP A 677 12.01 -16.70 -6.57
CA ASP A 677 12.39 -17.55 -5.43
C ASP A 677 11.84 -17.03 -4.08
N TYR A 678 11.85 -15.71 -3.89
CA TYR A 678 11.25 -15.06 -2.71
C TYR A 678 9.73 -15.31 -2.60
N GLN A 679 8.99 -15.31 -3.72
CA GLN A 679 7.54 -15.57 -3.71
C GLN A 679 7.22 -17.01 -3.33
N VAL A 680 8.11 -17.96 -3.64
CA VAL A 680 8.01 -19.34 -3.16
C VAL A 680 8.14 -19.40 -1.63
N ASP A 681 9.06 -18.63 -1.05
CA ASP A 681 9.23 -18.54 0.41
C ASP A 681 8.03 -17.87 1.08
N GLN A 682 7.44 -16.83 0.49
CA GLN A 682 6.20 -16.22 0.98
C GLN A 682 5.03 -17.22 1.00
N ALA A 683 4.84 -17.98 -0.07
CA ALA A 683 3.83 -19.03 -0.13
C ALA A 683 4.10 -20.11 0.94
N ALA A 684 5.37 -20.46 1.20
CA ALA A 684 5.73 -21.39 2.27
C ALA A 684 5.36 -20.86 3.66
N ASN A 685 5.51 -19.55 3.88
CA ASN A 685 5.14 -18.90 5.14
C ASN A 685 3.62 -18.93 5.34
N LEU A 686 2.82 -18.59 4.33
CA LEU A 686 1.35 -18.71 4.39
C LEU A 686 0.88 -20.13 4.72
N VAL A 687 1.49 -21.14 4.11
CA VAL A 687 1.17 -22.54 4.44
C VAL A 687 1.56 -22.90 5.88
N SER A 688 2.67 -22.36 6.38
CA SER A 688 3.13 -22.61 7.75
C SER A 688 2.12 -22.09 8.79
N CYS A 689 1.30 -21.10 8.42
CA CYS A 689 0.25 -20.48 9.24
C CYS A 689 -1.02 -21.30 9.39
N LEU A 690 -1.20 -22.34 8.56
CA LEU A 690 -2.37 -23.19 8.67
C LEU A 690 -2.36 -23.96 9.99
N SER A 691 -3.53 -24.05 10.62
CA SER A 691 -3.73 -24.82 11.84
C SER A 691 -3.39 -26.30 11.64
N ASP A 692 -2.49 -26.82 12.48
CA ASP A 692 -2.16 -28.25 12.50
C ASP A 692 -3.36 -29.09 12.97
N GLU A 693 -4.22 -28.53 13.84
CA GLU A 693 -5.40 -29.20 14.39
C GLU A 693 -6.54 -29.31 13.37
N GLN A 694 -6.80 -28.23 12.61
CA GLN A 694 -7.96 -28.16 11.72
C GLN A 694 -7.65 -28.61 10.29
N TYR A 695 -6.43 -28.33 9.80
CA TYR A 695 -6.04 -28.55 8.40
C TYR A 695 -4.68 -29.23 8.24
N GLY A 696 -4.25 -30.03 9.23
CA GLY A 696 -2.92 -30.68 9.21
C GLY A 696 -2.64 -31.50 7.95
N TYR A 697 -3.66 -32.15 7.35
CA TYR A 697 -3.50 -32.87 6.08
C TYR A 697 -3.27 -31.93 4.89
N ASP A 698 -4.13 -30.92 4.69
CA ASP A 698 -3.96 -29.94 3.61
C ASP A 698 -2.65 -29.17 3.77
N LYS A 699 -2.29 -28.76 4.99
CA LYS A 699 -1.02 -28.11 5.31
C LYS A 699 0.16 -28.96 4.87
N LYS A 700 0.16 -30.26 5.20
CA LYS A 700 1.21 -31.19 4.77
C LYS A 700 1.31 -31.26 3.24
N MET A 701 0.19 -31.42 2.54
CA MET A 701 0.16 -31.46 1.08
C MET A 701 0.66 -30.15 0.44
N LEU A 702 0.29 -29.01 1.01
CA LEU A 702 0.73 -27.69 0.55
C LEU A 702 2.22 -27.48 0.83
N LEU A 703 2.73 -27.92 1.99
CA LEU A 703 4.18 -27.87 2.29
C LEU A 703 4.97 -28.75 1.31
N GLU A 704 4.47 -29.94 0.97
CA GLU A 704 5.08 -30.80 -0.05
C GLU A 704 5.11 -30.11 -1.42
N ALA A 705 4.03 -29.44 -1.80
CA ALA A 705 3.96 -28.66 -3.03
C ALA A 705 4.95 -27.49 -3.00
N VAL A 706 4.98 -26.66 -1.96
CA VAL A 706 5.93 -25.52 -1.91
C VAL A 706 7.39 -25.99 -1.85
N ARG A 707 7.68 -27.13 -1.20
CA ARG A 707 9.01 -27.75 -1.28
C ARG A 707 9.36 -28.23 -2.68
N ALA A 708 8.39 -28.73 -3.45
CA ALA A 708 8.59 -29.04 -4.87
C ALA A 708 8.85 -27.77 -5.69
N ALA A 709 8.07 -26.70 -5.47
CA ALA A 709 8.31 -25.39 -6.09
C ALA A 709 9.72 -24.86 -5.78
N LYS A 710 10.17 -24.95 -4.51
CA LYS A 710 11.52 -24.52 -4.12
C LYS A 710 12.63 -25.33 -4.81
N ARG A 711 12.43 -26.64 -4.99
CA ARG A 711 13.37 -27.48 -5.76
C ARG A 711 13.44 -27.07 -7.23
N LEU A 712 12.29 -26.86 -7.87
CA LEU A 712 12.23 -26.34 -9.25
C LEU A 712 12.89 -24.95 -9.37
N SER A 713 12.73 -24.09 -8.36
CA SER A 713 13.37 -22.78 -8.30
C SER A 713 14.90 -22.89 -8.26
N ARG A 714 15.42 -23.85 -7.49
CA ARG A 714 16.86 -24.16 -7.45
C ARG A 714 17.35 -24.77 -8.76
N GLU A 715 16.60 -25.70 -9.34
CA GLU A 715 16.97 -26.38 -10.59
C GLU A 715 17.07 -25.43 -11.79
N ARG A 716 16.24 -24.38 -11.84
CA ARG A 716 16.30 -23.35 -12.89
C ARG A 716 17.33 -22.24 -12.63
N ASN A 717 17.84 -22.15 -11.41
CA ASN A 717 18.77 -21.07 -11.01
C ASN A 717 20.17 -21.42 -11.51
N LEU A 718 20.74 -20.54 -12.32
CA LEU A 718 22.06 -20.72 -12.92
C LEU A 718 23.19 -20.31 -11.97
N LEU A 719 22.88 -19.61 -10.87
CA LEU A 719 23.85 -19.32 -9.82
C LEU A 719 24.17 -20.58 -9.02
N GLN A 720 25.46 -20.89 -8.89
CA GLN A 720 25.92 -22.01 -8.07
C GLN A 720 25.89 -21.64 -6.59
N ASP A 721 25.54 -22.60 -5.73
CA ASP A 721 25.42 -22.39 -4.28
C ASP A 721 24.57 -21.15 -3.90
N PRO A 722 23.28 -21.09 -4.31
CA PRO A 722 22.41 -19.94 -4.03
C PRO A 722 22.06 -19.78 -2.54
N ASP A 723 22.40 -20.77 -1.69
CA ASP A 723 22.26 -20.71 -0.23
C ASP A 723 23.57 -20.29 0.48
N PHE A 724 24.64 -19.98 -0.27
CA PHE A 724 25.91 -19.50 0.27
C PHE A 724 26.55 -20.45 1.30
N ASN A 725 26.54 -21.76 1.04
CA ASN A 725 27.17 -22.74 1.92
C ASN A 725 28.70 -22.69 1.88
N THR A 726 29.27 -22.29 0.74
CA THR A 726 30.71 -22.38 0.45
C THR A 726 31.21 -21.14 -0.29
N ILE A 727 31.19 -19.97 0.37
CA ILE A 727 31.82 -18.75 -0.16
C ILE A 727 33.35 -18.90 -0.12
N ASN A 728 34.05 -18.42 -1.16
CA ASN A 728 35.50 -18.51 -1.33
C ASN A 728 36.02 -19.95 -1.42
N SER A 729 35.21 -20.89 -1.93
CA SER A 729 35.67 -22.24 -2.23
C SER A 729 36.73 -22.25 -3.34
N THR A 730 37.48 -23.35 -3.47
CA THR A 730 38.45 -23.55 -4.56
C THR A 730 37.78 -23.84 -5.91
N GLU A 731 36.45 -23.93 -5.96
CA GLU A 731 35.71 -24.12 -7.20
C GLU A 731 35.80 -22.87 -8.07
N GLU A 732 35.94 -23.09 -9.37
CA GLU A 732 36.15 -22.03 -10.36
C GLU A 732 34.92 -21.11 -10.49
N ASN A 733 33.72 -21.71 -10.50
CA ASN A 733 32.44 -21.01 -10.67
C ASN A 733 31.67 -20.76 -9.35
N GLY A 734 32.33 -20.92 -8.20
CA GLY A 734 31.75 -20.62 -6.88
C GLY A 734 31.71 -19.12 -6.56
N TRP A 735 31.02 -18.74 -5.49
CA TRP A 735 31.02 -17.36 -4.99
C TRP A 735 32.40 -16.92 -4.51
N LYS A 736 32.87 -15.76 -4.98
CA LYS A 736 34.10 -15.10 -4.52
C LYS A 736 33.73 -13.78 -3.84
N ALA A 737 34.20 -13.55 -2.64
CA ALA A 737 33.84 -12.40 -1.82
C ALA A 737 35.05 -11.73 -1.18
N SER A 738 34.98 -10.41 -1.04
CA SER A 738 35.94 -9.62 -0.28
C SER A 738 35.76 -9.81 1.24
N ASN A 739 36.70 -9.25 2.00
CA ASN A 739 36.47 -9.03 3.43
C ASN A 739 35.25 -8.11 3.64
N GLY A 740 34.46 -8.36 4.68
CA GLY A 740 33.26 -7.57 5.01
C GLY A 740 31.94 -8.15 4.48
N VAL A 741 31.96 -9.31 3.82
CA VAL A 741 30.75 -10.09 3.50
C VAL A 741 30.51 -11.12 4.61
N THR A 742 29.33 -11.08 5.23
CA THR A 742 28.89 -12.05 6.24
C THR A 742 27.59 -12.73 5.83
N ILE A 743 27.33 -13.90 6.41
CA ILE A 743 26.11 -14.67 6.18
C ILE A 743 25.22 -14.54 7.41
N SER A 744 23.97 -14.17 7.20
CA SER A 744 22.92 -14.24 8.22
C SER A 744 22.20 -15.58 8.11
N GLU A 745 22.13 -16.32 9.22
CA GLU A 745 21.43 -17.61 9.33
C GLU A 745 19.92 -17.39 9.46
N GLY A 746 19.28 -17.01 8.35
CA GLY A 746 17.83 -16.79 8.28
C GLY A 746 17.33 -15.66 9.17
N GLY A 747 16.01 -15.49 9.19
CA GLY A 747 15.35 -14.46 10.01
C GLY A 747 13.87 -14.30 9.68
N PRO A 748 13.24 -13.22 10.15
CA PRO A 748 11.84 -12.91 9.82
C PRO A 748 11.63 -12.71 8.30
N PHE A 749 12.64 -12.20 7.60
CA PHE A 749 12.57 -11.88 6.17
C PHE A 749 13.01 -13.02 5.24
N TYR A 750 13.99 -13.82 5.67
CA TYR A 750 14.57 -14.88 4.85
C TYR A 750 14.33 -16.25 5.48
N LYS A 751 13.76 -17.18 4.70
CA LYS A 751 13.59 -18.57 5.12
C LYS A 751 14.90 -19.35 5.04
N GLY A 752 15.78 -18.96 4.10
CA GLY A 752 17.16 -19.45 3.95
C GLY A 752 18.21 -18.43 4.39
N ARG A 753 19.48 -18.67 4.05
CA ARG A 753 20.60 -17.77 4.32
C ARG A 753 20.52 -16.49 3.49
N ALA A 754 21.04 -15.40 4.04
CA ALA A 754 21.12 -14.11 3.37
C ALA A 754 22.52 -13.51 3.51
N LEU A 755 22.89 -12.68 2.54
CA LEU A 755 24.15 -11.95 2.50
C LEU A 755 24.01 -10.62 3.23
N GLN A 756 25.06 -10.27 3.97
CA GLN A 756 25.27 -8.95 4.55
C GLN A 756 26.58 -8.39 4.02
N LEU A 757 26.50 -7.23 3.36
CA LEU A 757 27.66 -6.48 2.88
C LEU A 757 27.85 -5.28 3.81
N ALA A 758 29.01 -5.22 4.46
CA ALA A 758 29.44 -4.05 5.23
C ALA A 758 29.86 -2.89 4.31
N SER A 759 30.13 -1.75 4.93
CA SER A 759 30.67 -0.57 4.28
C SER A 759 32.07 -0.80 3.71
N ALA A 760 32.36 -0.11 2.60
CA ALA A 760 33.69 -0.13 2.01
C ALA A 760 34.73 0.52 2.94
N ARG A 761 35.99 0.06 2.83
CA ARG A 761 37.15 0.79 3.39
C ARG A 761 37.67 1.76 2.33
N GLU A 762 38.37 2.83 2.73
CA GLU A 762 38.94 3.80 1.77
C GLU A 762 39.69 3.06 0.64
N ASN A 763 39.24 3.23 -0.60
CA ASN A 763 39.74 2.58 -1.82
C ASN A 763 39.54 1.05 -1.94
N TYR A 764 38.83 0.38 -1.02
CA TYR A 764 38.55 -1.07 -1.07
C TYR A 764 37.05 -1.36 -0.94
N PRO A 765 36.34 -1.65 -2.05
CA PRO A 765 34.92 -1.96 -2.02
C PRO A 765 34.64 -3.31 -1.35
N THR A 766 33.47 -3.43 -0.72
CA THR A 766 32.95 -4.71 -0.26
C THR A 766 32.16 -5.35 -1.40
N TYR A 767 32.52 -6.54 -1.84
CA TYR A 767 31.90 -7.18 -3.00
C TYR A 767 31.76 -8.69 -2.83
N ILE A 768 30.80 -9.24 -3.57
CA ILE A 768 30.66 -10.67 -3.83
C ILE A 768 30.26 -10.87 -5.29
N TYR A 769 30.90 -11.81 -5.97
CA TYR A 769 30.61 -12.11 -7.37
C TYR A 769 30.65 -13.59 -7.68
N GLN A 770 29.99 -13.95 -8.76
CA GLN A 770 30.03 -15.28 -9.36
C GLN A 770 29.91 -15.14 -10.88
N LYS A 771 30.54 -16.09 -11.59
CA LYS A 771 30.36 -16.25 -13.02
C LYS A 771 29.44 -17.42 -13.32
N VAL A 772 28.46 -17.19 -14.19
CA VAL A 772 27.74 -18.25 -14.88
C VAL A 772 28.45 -18.54 -16.19
N ASP A 773 28.91 -19.77 -16.36
CA ASP A 773 29.67 -20.22 -17.52
C ASP A 773 28.85 -20.12 -18.81
N ALA A 774 29.52 -19.85 -19.93
CA ALA A 774 28.89 -19.83 -21.24
C ALA A 774 28.22 -21.17 -21.62
N SER A 775 28.67 -22.31 -21.06
CA SER A 775 28.06 -23.63 -21.29
C SER A 775 26.64 -23.76 -20.75
N GLU A 776 26.30 -22.98 -19.72
CA GLU A 776 24.97 -22.96 -19.11
C GLU A 776 24.03 -21.94 -19.80
N LEU A 777 24.56 -21.18 -20.77
CA LEU A 777 23.85 -20.13 -21.48
C LEU A 777 23.46 -20.56 -22.89
N LYS A 778 22.45 -19.90 -23.43
CA LYS A 778 21.99 -20.06 -24.81
C LYS A 778 22.24 -18.77 -25.58
N PRO A 779 22.60 -18.83 -26.87
CA PRO A 779 22.81 -17.64 -27.68
C PRO A 779 21.49 -16.89 -27.90
N TYR A 780 21.55 -15.57 -28.03
CA TYR A 780 20.38 -14.71 -28.31
C TYR A 780 19.20 -14.97 -27.36
N THR A 781 19.47 -15.06 -26.06
CA THR A 781 18.49 -15.44 -25.04
C THR A 781 18.50 -14.42 -23.91
N ARG A 782 17.30 -14.07 -23.41
CA ARG A 782 17.16 -13.17 -22.27
C ARG A 782 17.26 -13.94 -20.96
N TYR A 783 18.09 -13.42 -20.06
CA TYR A 783 18.21 -13.87 -18.69
C TYR A 783 17.73 -12.79 -17.72
N ARG A 784 17.25 -13.22 -16.56
CA ARG A 784 16.75 -12.33 -15.51
C ARG A 784 17.42 -12.65 -14.18
N SER A 785 18.02 -11.65 -13.56
CA SER A 785 18.52 -11.69 -12.19
C SER A 785 17.46 -11.12 -11.25
N ASP A 786 17.04 -11.91 -10.27
CA ASP A 786 16.09 -11.50 -9.23
C ASP A 786 16.72 -11.60 -7.85
N GLY A 787 16.18 -10.83 -6.91
CA GLY A 787 16.51 -10.95 -5.50
C GLY A 787 15.64 -10.09 -4.61
N PHE A 788 15.79 -10.29 -3.30
CA PHE A 788 15.07 -9.56 -2.27
C PHE A 788 16.03 -8.87 -1.31
N VAL A 789 15.95 -7.54 -1.24
CA VAL A 789 16.76 -6.68 -0.38
C VAL A 789 15.95 -6.30 0.85
N LYS A 790 16.40 -6.71 2.04
CA LYS A 790 15.78 -6.29 3.29
C LYS A 790 15.98 -4.79 3.49
N SER A 791 17.22 -4.35 3.39
CA SER A 791 17.60 -2.94 3.47
C SER A 791 18.96 -2.72 2.84
N SER A 792 19.20 -1.53 2.28
CA SER A 792 20.47 -1.18 1.67
C SER A 792 20.69 0.32 1.55
N GLN A 793 21.96 0.69 1.48
CA GLN A 793 22.43 2.00 1.05
C GLN A 793 23.62 1.79 0.11
N ASP A 794 23.55 2.39 -1.07
CA ASP A 794 24.54 2.32 -2.15
C ASP A 794 24.91 0.89 -2.57
N LEU A 795 23.92 -0.02 -2.56
CA LEU A 795 24.10 -1.37 -3.10
C LEU A 795 24.12 -1.29 -4.63
N GLU A 796 25.28 -1.59 -5.23
CA GLU A 796 25.43 -1.73 -6.68
C GLU A 796 25.27 -3.20 -7.09
N ILE A 797 24.43 -3.45 -8.09
CA ILE A 797 24.19 -4.76 -8.69
C ILE A 797 24.57 -4.67 -10.17
N ASP A 798 25.62 -5.39 -10.56
CA ASP A 798 26.14 -5.44 -11.91
C ASP A 798 25.92 -6.82 -12.53
N LEU A 799 25.34 -6.85 -13.74
CA LEU A 799 25.38 -8.01 -14.62
C LEU A 799 26.27 -7.68 -15.82
N ILE A 800 27.27 -8.52 -16.10
CA ILE A 800 28.25 -8.26 -17.17
C ILE A 800 28.36 -9.45 -18.09
N HIS A 801 28.10 -9.21 -19.37
CA HIS A 801 28.37 -10.12 -20.49
C HIS A 801 29.24 -9.35 -21.51
N HIS A 802 28.78 -9.13 -22.74
CA HIS A 802 29.42 -8.20 -23.68
C HIS A 802 28.99 -6.73 -23.45
N HIS A 803 27.90 -6.53 -22.70
CA HIS A 803 27.50 -5.23 -22.15
C HIS A 803 27.31 -5.34 -20.64
N LYS A 804 27.24 -4.17 -19.98
CA LYS A 804 27.03 -4.04 -18.53
C LYS A 804 25.63 -3.52 -18.25
N VAL A 805 24.91 -4.21 -17.38
CA VAL A 805 23.69 -3.72 -16.74
C VAL A 805 24.02 -3.35 -15.30
N HIS A 806 23.71 -2.13 -14.90
CA HIS A 806 24.05 -1.57 -13.59
C HIS A 806 22.79 -1.06 -12.89
N LEU A 807 22.57 -1.50 -11.65
CA LEU A 807 21.44 -1.10 -10.81
C LEU A 807 21.96 -0.66 -9.43
N VAL A 808 21.39 0.41 -8.88
CA VAL A 808 21.67 0.87 -7.52
C VAL A 808 20.41 0.75 -6.67
N LYS A 809 20.53 0.16 -5.46
CA LYS A 809 19.42 -0.04 -4.53
C LYS A 809 19.67 0.66 -3.19
N ASN A 810 18.70 1.47 -2.77
CA ASN A 810 18.68 2.24 -1.53
C ASN A 810 17.39 1.94 -0.77
N VAL A 811 17.32 0.75 -0.17
CA VAL A 811 16.08 0.19 0.38
C VAL A 811 15.96 0.52 1.88
N PRO A 812 14.87 1.18 2.33
CA PRO A 812 14.67 1.51 3.73
C PRO A 812 14.39 0.26 4.58
N ASP A 813 14.76 0.27 5.87
CA ASP A 813 14.38 -0.79 6.81
C ASP A 813 13.01 -0.49 7.43
N ASN A 814 11.92 -0.76 6.71
CA ASN A 814 10.54 -0.37 7.09
C ASN A 814 9.54 -1.55 7.12
N LEU A 815 10.00 -2.80 6.95
CA LEU A 815 9.11 -3.95 6.80
C LEU A 815 8.46 -4.42 8.13
N VAL A 816 9.10 -4.19 9.29
CA VAL A 816 8.56 -4.58 10.62
C VAL A 816 9.07 -3.61 11.71
N SER A 817 8.30 -3.42 12.78
CA SER A 817 8.68 -2.61 13.95
C SER A 817 9.68 -3.35 14.84
N ASP A 818 10.74 -2.66 15.31
CA ASP A 818 11.91 -3.17 16.07
C ASP A 818 11.63 -3.86 17.43
N THR A 819 10.37 -4.14 17.77
CA THR A 819 9.97 -4.71 19.07
C THR A 819 9.81 -6.22 19.00
N TYR A 820 10.93 -6.94 19.03
CA TYR A 820 10.94 -8.36 19.42
C TYR A 820 11.71 -8.53 20.74
N PRO A 821 11.11 -9.13 21.78
CA PRO A 821 11.85 -9.56 22.95
C PRO A 821 12.78 -10.72 22.54
N ASP A 822 14.08 -10.46 22.53
CA ASP A 822 15.15 -11.37 22.06
C ASP A 822 15.36 -12.62 22.96
N ASP A 823 14.46 -12.85 23.93
CA ASP A 823 14.66 -13.78 25.04
C ASP A 823 13.61 -14.89 25.18
N SER A 824 12.82 -15.18 24.13
CA SER A 824 11.82 -16.24 24.18
C SER A 824 12.18 -17.43 23.28
N CYS A 825 12.26 -18.63 23.85
CA CYS A 825 12.39 -19.89 23.11
C CYS A 825 11.19 -20.19 22.18
N SER A 826 10.19 -19.31 22.13
CA SER A 826 9.17 -19.28 21.09
C SER A 826 9.78 -18.69 19.82
N GLY A 827 10.08 -19.55 18.84
CA GLY A 827 10.62 -19.12 17.56
C GLY A 827 9.78 -18.03 16.86
N ILE A 828 10.39 -17.41 15.85
CA ILE A 828 9.82 -16.35 15.01
C ILE A 828 8.39 -16.68 14.54
N ASN A 829 7.42 -15.81 14.86
CA ASN A 829 6.05 -15.93 14.37
C ASN A 829 5.95 -15.46 12.91
N ARG A 830 6.36 -16.34 11.99
CA ARG A 830 6.39 -16.08 10.55
C ARG A 830 5.04 -15.66 9.95
N CYS A 831 3.93 -15.91 10.64
CA CYS A 831 2.59 -15.56 10.16
C CYS A 831 2.28 -14.08 10.35
N GLN A 832 2.54 -13.59 11.55
CA GLN A 832 2.35 -12.19 11.88
C GLN A 832 3.29 -11.30 11.05
N GLU A 833 4.53 -11.74 10.86
CA GLU A 833 5.52 -11.05 10.04
C GLU A 833 5.15 -11.03 8.57
N GLN A 834 4.77 -12.17 8.00
CA GLN A 834 4.40 -12.22 6.58
C GLN A 834 3.19 -11.33 6.28
N GLN A 835 2.23 -11.22 7.20
CA GLN A 835 1.10 -10.29 7.05
C GLN A 835 1.56 -8.83 7.05
N MET A 836 2.48 -8.45 7.94
CA MET A 836 3.03 -7.09 8.00
C MET A 836 3.86 -6.77 6.75
N VAL A 837 4.73 -7.69 6.33
CA VAL A 837 5.54 -7.57 5.11
C VAL A 837 4.64 -7.45 3.88
N ASN A 838 3.61 -8.29 3.76
CA ASN A 838 2.68 -8.21 2.63
C ASN A 838 1.93 -6.88 2.59
N ALA A 839 1.47 -6.38 3.74
CA ALA A 839 0.78 -5.09 3.80
C ALA A 839 1.71 -3.93 3.37
N GLN A 840 2.99 -3.97 3.72
CA GLN A 840 3.97 -2.96 3.33
C GLN A 840 4.33 -3.06 1.83
N LEU A 841 4.61 -4.26 1.33
CA LEU A 841 4.89 -4.50 -0.09
C LEU A 841 3.68 -4.15 -0.98
N GLU A 842 2.45 -4.40 -0.51
CA GLU A 842 1.26 -3.94 -1.21
C GLU A 842 1.28 -2.43 -1.41
N THR A 843 1.65 -1.63 -0.40
CA THR A 843 1.70 -0.15 -0.55
C THR A 843 2.71 0.33 -1.59
N GLU A 844 3.79 -0.42 -1.83
CA GLU A 844 4.76 -0.09 -2.87
C GLU A 844 4.12 -0.20 -4.26
N HIS A 845 3.31 -1.22 -4.53
CA HIS A 845 2.78 -1.50 -5.87
C HIS A 845 1.58 -0.64 -6.35
N HIS A 846 1.10 0.33 -5.56
CA HIS A 846 -0.15 1.06 -5.86
C HIS A 846 -0.01 2.31 -6.75
N HIS A 847 1.21 2.78 -7.06
CA HIS A 847 1.43 3.98 -7.89
C HIS A 847 2.51 3.76 -8.97
N PRO A 848 2.40 4.44 -10.14
CA PRO A 848 3.48 4.42 -11.14
C PRO A 848 4.73 5.05 -10.54
N MET A 849 5.77 4.23 -10.35
CA MET A 849 7.02 4.67 -9.71
C MET A 849 7.91 5.43 -10.68
N ASP A 850 8.51 6.53 -10.21
CA ASP A 850 9.66 7.15 -10.86
C ASP A 850 10.95 6.36 -10.55
N CYS A 851 12.03 6.58 -11.31
CA CYS A 851 13.30 5.88 -11.18
C CYS A 851 13.89 5.94 -9.76
N CYS A 852 13.64 7.02 -9.00
CA CYS A 852 14.09 7.14 -7.62
C CYS A 852 13.33 6.23 -6.64
N GLU A 853 12.02 6.04 -6.86
CA GLU A 853 11.18 5.16 -6.04
C GLU A 853 11.47 3.68 -6.33
N ALA A 854 11.77 3.34 -7.59
CA ALA A 854 12.19 1.99 -7.97
C ALA A 854 13.50 1.55 -7.30
N ALA A 855 14.40 2.48 -6.96
CA ALA A 855 15.62 2.19 -6.21
C ALA A 855 15.33 1.78 -4.75
N GLN A 856 14.16 2.13 -4.21
CA GLN A 856 13.77 1.92 -2.82
C GLN A 856 12.94 0.63 -2.60
N THR A 857 12.48 -0.03 -3.65
CA THR A 857 11.68 -1.27 -3.51
C THR A 857 12.51 -2.43 -2.95
N HIS A 858 11.90 -3.30 -2.15
CA HIS A 858 12.61 -4.47 -1.62
C HIS A 858 12.91 -5.52 -2.70
N GLU A 859 11.97 -5.73 -3.62
CA GLU A 859 12.14 -6.66 -4.73
C GLU A 859 12.86 -5.99 -5.91
N PHE A 860 13.80 -6.69 -6.54
CA PHE A 860 14.40 -6.26 -7.80
C PHE A 860 14.33 -7.35 -8.88
N SER A 861 14.35 -6.88 -10.13
CA SER A 861 14.62 -7.69 -11.33
C SER A 861 15.53 -6.89 -12.25
N SER A 862 16.56 -7.53 -12.77
CA SER A 862 17.42 -6.98 -13.81
C SER A 862 17.52 -7.97 -14.96
N TYR A 863 17.58 -7.49 -16.19
CA TYR A 863 17.58 -8.32 -17.39
C TYR A 863 18.88 -8.14 -18.14
N ILE A 864 19.46 -9.24 -18.61
CA ILE A 864 20.64 -9.23 -19.47
C ILE A 864 20.42 -10.17 -20.65
N ASP A 865 20.82 -9.72 -21.83
CA ASP A 865 20.65 -10.43 -23.08
C ASP A 865 22.00 -11.02 -23.51
N THR A 866 22.00 -12.29 -23.95
CA THR A 866 23.19 -12.96 -24.48
C THR A 866 23.29 -12.79 -25.99
N GLY A 867 24.50 -12.58 -26.49
CA GLY A 867 24.79 -12.52 -27.92
C GLY A 867 25.20 -13.89 -28.48
N ASP A 868 26.17 -13.91 -29.39
CA ASP A 868 26.87 -15.15 -29.73
C ASP A 868 27.66 -15.64 -28.50
N LEU A 869 27.66 -16.95 -28.27
CA LEU A 869 28.43 -17.57 -27.19
C LEU A 869 29.67 -18.22 -27.79
N ASN A 870 30.84 -17.72 -27.38
CA ASN A 870 32.15 -18.19 -27.78
C ASN A 870 32.95 -18.58 -26.54
N SER A 871 33.13 -19.88 -26.36
CA SER A 871 33.89 -20.45 -25.25
C SER A 871 35.38 -20.06 -25.25
N SER A 872 35.94 -19.66 -26.40
CA SER A 872 37.35 -19.21 -26.48
C SER A 872 37.59 -17.79 -25.95
N VAL A 873 36.54 -17.08 -25.56
CA VAL A 873 36.59 -15.70 -25.04
C VAL A 873 35.94 -15.61 -23.65
N ASP A 874 35.50 -16.75 -23.10
CA ASP A 874 34.93 -16.85 -21.76
C ASP A 874 33.77 -15.85 -21.50
N GLN A 875 32.82 -15.81 -22.45
CA GLN A 875 31.64 -14.93 -22.51
C GLN A 875 30.48 -15.41 -21.61
N GLY A 876 30.75 -15.76 -20.36
CA GLY A 876 29.70 -16.03 -19.37
C GLY A 876 28.89 -14.78 -19.00
N ILE A 877 28.11 -14.88 -17.93
CA ILE A 877 27.49 -13.73 -17.25
C ILE A 877 28.11 -13.61 -15.85
N TRP A 878 28.74 -12.46 -15.57
CA TRP A 878 29.16 -12.11 -14.21
C TRP A 878 27.99 -11.47 -13.47
N ALA A 879 27.65 -12.01 -12.31
CA ALA A 879 26.75 -11.39 -11.34
C ALA A 879 27.58 -10.84 -10.17
N ILE A 880 27.55 -9.53 -9.96
CA ILE A 880 28.38 -8.83 -8.98
C ILE A 880 27.49 -7.96 -8.10
N PHE A 881 27.64 -8.10 -6.79
CA PHE A 881 26.99 -7.28 -5.77
C PHE A 881 28.06 -6.57 -4.98
N LYS A 882 28.01 -5.24 -4.88
CA LYS A 882 29.07 -4.47 -4.21
C LYS A 882 28.60 -3.19 -3.56
N VAL A 883 29.35 -2.74 -2.58
CA VAL A 883 29.23 -1.46 -1.87
C VAL A 883 30.58 -0.75 -1.98
N ARG A 884 30.59 0.48 -2.48
CA ARG A 884 31.81 1.28 -2.71
C ARG A 884 31.98 2.42 -1.72
N THR A 885 30.93 2.78 -0.99
CA THR A 885 30.90 3.93 -0.09
C THR A 885 31.17 3.51 1.36
N THR A 886 31.73 4.42 2.15
CA THR A 886 32.03 4.21 3.58
C THR A 886 30.78 4.20 4.46
N ASP A 887 29.66 4.73 3.95
CA ASP A 887 28.36 4.75 4.64
C ASP A 887 27.40 3.69 4.09
N GLY A 888 27.76 3.03 2.99
CA GLY A 888 26.93 2.04 2.33
C GLY A 888 26.87 0.71 3.08
N TYR A 889 25.80 -0.04 2.87
CA TYR A 889 25.61 -1.39 3.40
C TYR A 889 24.51 -2.11 2.62
N ALA A 890 24.42 -3.43 2.74
CA ALA A 890 23.29 -4.16 2.19
C ALA A 890 22.99 -5.45 2.95
N THR A 891 21.70 -5.78 3.07
CA THR A 891 21.24 -7.13 3.45
C THR A 891 20.31 -7.65 2.35
N LEU A 892 20.70 -8.74 1.68
CA LEU A 892 19.97 -9.29 0.54
C LEU A 892 20.02 -10.82 0.49
N GLY A 893 19.03 -11.44 -0.17
CA GLY A 893 18.94 -12.88 -0.33
C GLY A 893 17.97 -13.27 -1.45
N ASN A 894 17.64 -14.57 -1.53
CA ASN A 894 16.79 -15.13 -2.59
C ASN A 894 17.31 -14.80 -4.01
N LEU A 895 18.62 -14.83 -4.20
CA LEU A 895 19.27 -14.50 -5.47
C LEU A 895 19.06 -15.62 -6.49
N GLU A 896 18.58 -15.25 -7.67
CA GLU A 896 18.48 -16.17 -8.80
C GLU A 896 18.86 -15.51 -10.12
N LEU A 897 19.51 -16.26 -11.01
CA LEU A 897 19.68 -15.91 -12.42
C LEU A 897 18.99 -16.99 -13.25
N VAL A 898 17.94 -16.63 -13.99
CA VAL A 898 17.08 -17.60 -14.68
C VAL A 898 16.90 -17.24 -16.15
N GLU A 899 16.76 -18.27 -16.99
CA GLU A 899 16.41 -18.12 -18.41
C GLU A 899 14.95 -17.65 -18.55
N VAL A 900 14.71 -16.56 -19.28
CA VAL A 900 13.36 -16.07 -19.61
C VAL A 900 12.89 -16.65 -20.93
N GLY A 901 13.76 -16.67 -21.94
CA GLY A 901 13.47 -17.22 -23.26
C GLY A 901 14.24 -16.53 -24.40
N PRO A 902 14.12 -17.05 -25.63
CA PRO A 902 14.85 -16.53 -26.79
C PRO A 902 14.38 -15.12 -27.18
N LEU A 903 15.31 -14.30 -27.67
CA LEU A 903 15.04 -12.97 -28.18
C LEU A 903 14.29 -13.00 -29.52
N SER A 904 13.46 -12.00 -29.77
CA SER A 904 12.72 -11.87 -31.02
C SER A 904 12.44 -10.42 -31.40
N GLY A 905 12.18 -10.17 -32.69
CA GLY A 905 11.90 -8.85 -33.23
C GLY A 905 13.02 -7.84 -32.96
N GLU A 906 12.66 -6.64 -32.52
CA GLU A 906 13.59 -5.53 -32.30
C GLU A 906 14.69 -5.84 -31.26
N SER A 907 14.35 -6.61 -30.21
CA SER A 907 15.32 -7.00 -29.17
C SER A 907 16.45 -7.87 -29.74
N LEU A 908 16.12 -8.80 -30.64
CA LEU A 908 17.10 -9.64 -31.31
C LEU A 908 17.99 -8.82 -32.27
N GLU A 909 17.40 -7.93 -33.05
CA GLU A 909 18.16 -7.09 -33.99
C GLU A 909 19.12 -6.14 -33.26
N ARG A 910 18.69 -5.57 -32.13
CA ARG A 910 19.55 -4.73 -31.30
C ARG A 910 20.73 -5.53 -30.75
N GLU A 911 20.44 -6.68 -30.16
CA GLU A 911 21.44 -7.56 -29.59
C GLU A 911 22.47 -8.03 -30.63
N GLN A 912 22.04 -8.40 -31.84
CA GLN A 912 22.95 -8.73 -32.95
C GLN A 912 23.88 -7.57 -33.33
N ARG A 913 23.36 -6.33 -33.36
CA ARG A 913 24.17 -5.13 -33.64
C ARG A 913 25.19 -4.87 -32.53
N ASP A 914 24.76 -4.94 -31.28
CA ASP A 914 25.59 -4.67 -30.10
C ASP A 914 26.69 -5.74 -29.97
N ASN A 915 26.36 -7.02 -30.16
CA ASN A 915 27.32 -8.13 -30.20
C ASN A 915 28.35 -8.00 -31.34
N THR A 916 27.93 -7.55 -32.54
CA THR A 916 28.85 -7.31 -33.67
C THR A 916 29.83 -6.18 -33.34
N LYS A 917 29.33 -5.08 -32.76
CA LYS A 917 30.15 -3.92 -32.36
C LYS A 917 31.16 -4.31 -31.30
N TRP A 918 30.73 -5.04 -30.27
CA TRP A 918 31.61 -5.54 -29.22
C TRP A 918 32.69 -6.48 -29.78
N SER A 919 32.33 -7.39 -30.69
CA SER A 919 33.29 -8.32 -31.32
C SER A 919 34.38 -7.58 -32.11
N ALA A 920 34.00 -6.50 -32.83
CA ALA A 920 34.95 -5.66 -33.54
C ALA A 920 35.89 -4.89 -32.58
N GLU A 921 35.34 -4.37 -31.47
CA GLU A 921 36.13 -3.69 -30.44
C GLU A 921 37.11 -4.62 -29.73
N LEU A 922 36.67 -5.84 -29.40
CA LEU A 922 37.52 -6.88 -28.83
C LEU A 922 38.68 -7.23 -29.79
N GLY A 923 38.38 -7.38 -31.09
CA GLY A 923 39.41 -7.61 -32.11
C GLY A 923 40.46 -6.48 -32.16
N ARG A 924 40.02 -5.22 -32.07
CA ARG A 924 40.91 -4.05 -32.00
C ARG A 924 41.79 -4.07 -30.74
N LYS A 925 41.20 -4.28 -29.56
CA LYS A 925 41.94 -4.35 -28.28
C LYS A 925 42.99 -5.46 -28.27
N ARG A 926 42.64 -6.64 -28.81
CA ARG A 926 43.60 -7.76 -28.97
C ARG A 926 44.75 -7.40 -29.89
N ALA A 927 44.49 -6.74 -31.02
CA ALA A 927 45.54 -6.31 -31.95
C ALA A 927 46.47 -5.23 -31.35
N GLU A 928 45.93 -4.30 -30.58
CA GLU A 928 46.72 -3.29 -29.85
C GLU A 928 47.59 -3.94 -28.77
N THR A 929 47.03 -4.89 -28.03
CA THR A 929 47.76 -5.60 -26.96
C THR A 929 48.84 -6.52 -27.52
N ASP A 930 48.61 -7.20 -28.65
CA ASP A 930 49.58 -8.14 -29.22
C ASP A 930 50.93 -7.46 -29.49
N ARG A 931 50.92 -6.20 -29.95
CA ARG A 931 52.15 -5.43 -30.13
C ARG A 931 52.92 -5.23 -28.83
N VAL A 932 52.24 -4.75 -27.79
CA VAL A 932 52.83 -4.53 -26.45
C VAL A 932 53.31 -5.86 -25.85
N TYR A 933 52.55 -6.94 -26.03
CA TYR A 933 52.91 -8.28 -25.60
C TYR A 933 54.16 -8.79 -26.32
N GLN A 934 54.29 -8.64 -27.64
CA GLN A 934 55.49 -9.05 -28.36
C GLN A 934 56.72 -8.24 -27.91
N ASP A 935 56.57 -6.92 -27.73
CA ASP A 935 57.65 -6.05 -27.26
C ASP A 935 58.11 -6.45 -25.83
N ALA A 936 57.16 -6.67 -24.91
CA ALA A 936 57.43 -7.12 -23.55
C ALA A 936 58.02 -8.53 -23.52
N LYS A 937 57.50 -9.46 -24.33
CA LYS A 937 58.00 -10.83 -24.43
C LYS A 937 59.42 -10.88 -25.00
N GLN A 938 59.73 -10.05 -25.99
CA GLN A 938 61.07 -9.95 -26.55
C GLN A 938 62.06 -9.39 -25.53
N SER A 939 61.66 -8.34 -24.80
CA SER A 939 62.46 -7.77 -23.71
C SER A 939 62.73 -8.81 -22.62
N ILE A 940 61.71 -9.55 -22.16
CA ILE A 940 61.86 -10.63 -21.18
C ILE A 940 62.75 -11.77 -21.71
N ASN A 941 62.57 -12.18 -22.97
CA ASN A 941 63.42 -13.23 -23.56
C ASN A 941 64.91 -12.84 -23.59
N HIS A 942 65.23 -11.54 -23.73
CA HIS A 942 66.60 -11.06 -23.71
C HIS A 942 67.26 -11.20 -22.32
N LEU A 943 66.46 -11.26 -21.25
CA LEU A 943 66.95 -11.44 -19.89
C LEU A 943 67.56 -12.85 -19.68
N PHE A 944 67.13 -13.87 -20.44
CA PHE A 944 67.51 -15.27 -20.21
C PHE A 944 68.43 -15.83 -21.29
N VAL A 945 69.28 -16.80 -20.91
CA VAL A 945 70.17 -17.54 -21.84
C VAL A 945 69.42 -18.70 -22.51
N ASP A 946 68.42 -19.25 -21.81
CA ASP A 946 67.69 -20.44 -22.19
C ASP A 946 66.18 -20.19 -22.20
N TYR A 947 65.46 -21.05 -22.94
CA TYR A 947 64.01 -20.95 -23.10
C TYR A 947 63.21 -21.46 -21.89
N GLN A 948 63.88 -22.09 -20.91
CA GLN A 948 63.25 -22.58 -19.67
C GLN A 948 63.37 -21.56 -18.53
N ASP A 949 63.88 -20.36 -18.82
CA ASP A 949 64.06 -19.27 -17.88
C ASP A 949 64.85 -19.70 -16.62
N GLN A 950 65.83 -20.60 -16.76
CA GLN A 950 66.62 -21.14 -15.65
C GLN A 950 67.89 -20.34 -15.35
N GLN A 951 68.41 -19.60 -16.35
CA GLN A 951 69.59 -18.76 -16.19
C GLN A 951 69.42 -17.42 -16.91
N LEU A 952 69.73 -16.31 -16.23
CA LEU A 952 69.82 -14.99 -16.88
C LEU A 952 71.07 -14.87 -17.77
N ASN A 953 71.06 -13.98 -18.74
CA ASN A 953 72.27 -13.63 -19.47
C ASN A 953 73.27 -12.93 -18.51
N PRO A 954 74.57 -13.33 -18.47
CA PRO A 954 75.56 -12.75 -17.55
C PRO A 954 75.73 -11.23 -17.64
N GLU A 955 75.39 -10.63 -18.78
CA GLU A 955 75.52 -9.18 -19.02
C GLU A 955 74.32 -8.34 -18.56
N ILE A 956 73.23 -8.99 -18.10
CA ILE A 956 71.97 -8.33 -17.73
C ILE A 956 72.04 -7.73 -16.32
N GLY A 957 71.71 -6.44 -16.21
CA GLY A 957 71.62 -5.70 -14.95
C GLY A 957 70.19 -5.53 -14.45
N MET A 958 70.04 -4.93 -13.27
CA MET A 958 68.73 -4.60 -12.69
C MET A 958 67.92 -3.62 -13.58
N ALA A 959 68.58 -2.69 -14.27
CA ALA A 959 67.93 -1.74 -15.16
C ALA A 959 67.17 -2.42 -16.32
N ASP A 960 67.75 -3.48 -16.91
CA ASP A 960 67.13 -4.24 -17.99
C ASP A 960 65.86 -4.97 -17.51
N ILE A 961 65.86 -5.44 -16.25
CA ILE A 961 64.70 -6.07 -15.61
C ILE A 961 63.59 -5.03 -15.36
N MET A 962 63.95 -3.83 -14.93
CA MET A 962 62.99 -2.72 -14.74
C MET A 962 62.36 -2.24 -16.05
N ASP A 963 63.13 -2.18 -17.14
CA ASP A 963 62.62 -1.83 -18.47
C ASP A 963 61.60 -2.87 -18.97
N ALA A 964 61.92 -4.16 -18.80
CA ALA A 964 60.99 -5.24 -19.10
C ALA A 964 59.72 -5.19 -18.23
N GLN A 965 59.85 -4.83 -16.95
CA GLN A 965 58.72 -4.64 -16.03
C GLN A 965 57.81 -3.49 -16.46
N ASN A 966 58.37 -2.35 -16.89
CA ASN A 966 57.60 -1.22 -17.39
C ASN A 966 56.78 -1.58 -18.64
N LEU A 967 57.32 -2.40 -19.54
CA LEU A 967 56.60 -2.90 -20.71
C LEU A 967 55.44 -3.82 -20.31
N VAL A 968 55.64 -4.74 -19.37
CA VAL A 968 54.55 -5.59 -18.86
C VAL A 968 53.46 -4.79 -18.15
N ALA A 969 53.85 -3.77 -17.36
CA ALA A 969 52.91 -2.88 -16.68
C ALA A 969 52.06 -2.02 -17.65
N SER A 970 52.49 -1.86 -18.90
CA SER A 970 51.76 -1.11 -19.93
C SER A 970 50.63 -1.90 -20.61
N ILE A 971 50.50 -3.20 -20.33
CA ILE A 971 49.40 -4.04 -20.83
C ILE A 971 48.10 -3.58 -20.18
N SER A 972 47.14 -3.09 -20.98
CA SER A 972 45.81 -2.65 -20.52
C SER A 972 44.82 -3.81 -20.40
N ASP A 973 43.66 -3.58 -19.79
CA ASP A 973 42.55 -4.55 -19.69
C ASP A 973 42.94 -5.92 -19.05
N VAL A 974 43.91 -5.91 -18.14
CA VAL A 974 44.36 -7.09 -17.38
C VAL A 974 43.32 -7.54 -16.36
N TYR A 975 42.62 -6.58 -15.76
CA TYR A 975 41.54 -6.80 -14.80
C TYR A 975 40.29 -6.05 -15.23
N SER A 976 39.13 -6.48 -14.73
CA SER A 976 37.86 -5.79 -14.98
C SER A 976 37.76 -4.46 -14.21
N ASP A 977 37.22 -3.44 -14.86
CA ASP A 977 36.86 -2.15 -14.23
C ASP A 977 35.73 -2.29 -13.17
N ALA A 978 35.01 -3.42 -13.16
CA ALA A 978 33.93 -3.65 -12.20
C ALA A 978 34.46 -4.00 -10.80
N VAL A 979 35.44 -4.92 -10.74
CA VAL A 979 36.16 -5.43 -9.56
C VAL A 979 37.55 -5.87 -10.04
N LEU A 980 38.61 -5.31 -9.44
CA LEU A 980 40.00 -5.52 -9.87
C LEU A 980 40.49 -6.99 -9.72
N GLN A 981 39.74 -7.84 -9.04
CA GLN A 981 40.04 -9.26 -8.86
C GLN A 981 39.44 -10.14 -9.97
N ILE A 982 38.59 -9.58 -10.84
CA ILE A 982 38.03 -10.31 -11.97
C ILE A 982 39.03 -10.25 -13.14
N PRO A 983 39.51 -11.40 -13.65
CA PRO A 983 40.40 -11.46 -14.81
C PRO A 983 39.80 -10.76 -16.02
N GLY A 984 40.58 -9.87 -16.64
CA GLY A 984 40.26 -9.23 -17.92
C GLY A 984 40.77 -10.05 -19.11
N ILE A 985 40.57 -9.52 -20.31
CA ILE A 985 40.91 -10.21 -21.58
C ILE A 985 42.41 -10.51 -21.73
N ASN A 986 43.26 -9.75 -21.03
CA ASN A 986 44.71 -9.83 -21.13
C ASN A 986 45.35 -10.45 -19.87
N TYR A 987 44.55 -11.00 -18.95
CA TYR A 987 45.03 -11.52 -17.68
C TYR A 987 46.03 -12.68 -17.85
N GLU A 988 45.75 -13.64 -18.73
CA GLU A 988 46.62 -14.82 -18.93
C GLU A 988 48.00 -14.42 -19.48
N ILE A 989 48.04 -13.60 -20.53
CA ILE A 989 49.29 -13.13 -21.15
C ILE A 989 50.08 -12.23 -20.20
N TYR A 990 49.39 -11.42 -19.40
CA TYR A 990 50.04 -10.62 -18.35
C TYR A 990 50.66 -11.51 -17.28
N THR A 991 49.92 -12.53 -16.82
CA THR A 991 50.39 -13.47 -15.78
C THR A 991 51.57 -14.30 -16.26
N GLU A 992 51.55 -14.76 -17.53
CA GLU A 992 52.69 -15.43 -18.17
C GLU A 992 53.96 -14.57 -18.06
N LEU A 993 53.90 -13.32 -18.53
CA LEU A 993 55.06 -12.42 -18.53
C LEU A 993 55.48 -12.00 -17.12
N SER A 994 54.52 -11.74 -16.23
CA SER A 994 54.77 -11.36 -14.84
C SER A 994 55.47 -12.47 -14.06
N ASN A 995 55.09 -13.74 -14.25
CA ASN A 995 55.78 -14.88 -13.65
C ASN A 995 57.22 -15.00 -14.13
N ARG A 996 57.46 -14.76 -15.43
CA ARG A 996 58.82 -14.79 -16.00
C ARG A 996 59.68 -13.64 -15.47
N LEU A 997 59.13 -12.44 -15.28
CA LEU A 997 59.81 -11.32 -14.63
C LEU A 997 60.15 -11.61 -13.16
N GLN A 998 59.23 -12.26 -12.44
CA GLN A 998 59.49 -12.68 -11.06
C GLN A 998 60.63 -13.70 -11.00
N GLN A 999 60.65 -14.66 -11.94
CA GLN A 999 61.74 -15.61 -12.08
C GLN A 999 63.06 -14.92 -12.45
N ALA A 1000 63.05 -13.92 -13.33
CA ALA A 1000 64.23 -13.12 -13.66
C ALA A 1000 64.78 -12.41 -12.41
N SER A 1001 63.90 -11.73 -11.67
CA SER A 1001 64.27 -11.02 -10.43
C SER A 1001 64.84 -11.97 -9.37
N TYR A 1002 64.25 -13.17 -9.24
CA TYR A 1002 64.75 -14.23 -8.37
C TYR A 1002 66.13 -14.74 -8.81
N LEU A 1003 66.33 -15.00 -10.11
CA LEU A 1003 67.62 -15.46 -10.61
C LEU A 1003 68.71 -14.40 -10.48
N TYR A 1004 68.37 -13.13 -10.68
CA TYR A 1004 69.29 -12.00 -10.52
C TYR A 1004 69.82 -11.95 -9.08
N THR A 1005 68.92 -11.96 -8.10
CA THR A 1005 69.28 -11.98 -6.67
C THR A 1005 70.03 -13.25 -6.27
N SER A 1006 69.69 -14.42 -6.84
CA SER A 1006 70.36 -15.70 -6.53
C SER A 1006 71.78 -15.86 -7.05
N ARG A 1007 72.22 -15.02 -8.01
CA ARG A 1007 73.59 -15.03 -8.56
C ARG A 1007 74.63 -14.45 -7.61
N ASN A 1008 74.15 -13.63 -6.69
CA ASN A 1008 75.01 -12.94 -5.77
C ASN A 1008 75.50 -13.91 -4.69
N ALA A 1009 76.82 -14.11 -4.60
CA ALA A 1009 77.39 -14.91 -3.53
C ALA A 1009 77.27 -14.22 -2.15
N VAL A 1010 77.11 -12.89 -2.13
CA VAL A 1010 76.73 -12.11 -0.95
C VAL A 1010 75.24 -12.30 -0.71
N GLN A 1011 74.88 -12.83 0.45
CA GLN A 1011 73.48 -13.04 0.82
C GLN A 1011 72.85 -11.70 1.23
N ASN A 1012 71.61 -11.44 0.78
CA ASN A 1012 70.89 -10.21 1.11
C ASN A 1012 71.73 -8.95 0.80
N GLY A 1013 72.49 -8.96 -0.30
CA GLY A 1013 73.33 -7.86 -0.75
C GLY A 1013 72.55 -6.67 -1.33
N ASP A 1014 71.23 -6.82 -1.49
CA ASP A 1014 70.24 -5.81 -1.90
C ASP A 1014 69.42 -5.26 -0.71
N PHE A 1015 69.70 -5.74 0.51
CA PHE A 1015 69.09 -5.29 1.77
C PHE A 1015 67.56 -5.37 1.85
N ASN A 1016 66.90 -6.10 0.96
CA ASN A 1016 65.44 -6.28 0.94
C ASN A 1016 64.91 -7.00 2.19
N ASN A 1017 65.77 -7.78 2.88
CA ASN A 1017 65.45 -8.41 4.17
C ASN A 1017 66.14 -7.68 5.34
N GLY A 1018 66.34 -6.37 5.22
CA GLY A 1018 67.05 -5.59 6.23
C GLY A 1018 68.50 -6.03 6.37
N LEU A 1019 68.95 -6.27 7.60
CA LEU A 1019 70.32 -6.72 7.92
C LEU A 1019 70.42 -8.24 8.11
N ASP A 1020 69.42 -9.01 7.68
CA ASP A 1020 69.50 -10.47 7.75
C ASP A 1020 70.71 -10.98 6.96
N SER A 1021 71.41 -11.98 7.50
CA SER A 1021 72.72 -12.48 7.03
C SER A 1021 73.90 -11.50 7.12
N TRP A 1022 73.74 -10.29 7.66
CA TRP A 1022 74.84 -9.35 7.93
C TRP A 1022 75.17 -9.25 9.42
N ASN A 1023 76.46 -9.20 9.75
CA ASN A 1023 76.93 -8.89 11.10
C ASN A 1023 77.19 -7.39 11.20
N ALA A 1024 76.29 -6.67 11.87
CA ALA A 1024 76.25 -5.22 11.92
C ALA A 1024 76.55 -4.67 13.33
N THR A 1025 77.29 -3.57 13.42
CA THR A 1025 77.48 -2.82 14.68
C THR A 1025 76.36 -1.79 14.90
N ALA A 1026 76.27 -1.22 16.11
CA ALA A 1026 75.33 -0.16 16.43
C ALA A 1026 75.65 1.09 15.58
N GLY A 1027 74.74 1.48 14.69
CA GLY A 1027 74.91 2.63 13.76
C GLY A 1027 74.69 2.28 12.28
N ALA A 1028 74.62 0.98 11.95
CA ALA A 1028 74.17 0.49 10.65
C ALA A 1028 72.66 0.23 10.66
N SER A 1029 71.95 0.69 9.63
CA SER A 1029 70.50 0.49 9.48
C SER A 1029 70.13 0.39 8.01
N VAL A 1030 69.01 -0.26 7.70
CA VAL A 1030 68.46 -0.26 6.33
C VAL A 1030 67.29 0.70 6.28
N GLN A 1031 67.29 1.58 5.28
CA GLN A 1031 66.20 2.50 4.99
C GLN A 1031 65.53 2.10 3.67
N GLN A 1032 64.27 2.49 3.50
CA GLN A 1032 63.46 2.18 2.33
C GLN A 1032 62.98 3.48 1.68
N ASP A 1033 63.20 3.61 0.38
CA ASP A 1033 62.58 4.64 -0.46
C ASP A 1033 61.87 3.96 -1.64
N GLY A 1034 60.54 4.13 -1.74
CA GLY A 1034 59.70 3.35 -2.65
C GLY A 1034 59.79 1.84 -2.40
N ASN A 1035 60.16 1.08 -3.43
CA ASN A 1035 60.38 -0.38 -3.36
C ASN A 1035 61.85 -0.77 -3.14
N THR A 1036 62.77 0.20 -2.99
CA THR A 1036 64.21 -0.04 -2.91
C THR A 1036 64.68 0.09 -1.47
N HIS A 1037 65.51 -0.86 -1.01
CA HIS A 1037 66.12 -0.87 0.30
C HIS A 1037 67.62 -0.58 0.18
N PHE A 1038 68.14 0.31 1.00
CA PHE A 1038 69.57 0.63 1.00
C PHE A 1038 70.13 0.66 2.43
N LEU A 1039 71.35 0.17 2.58
CA LEU A 1039 72.11 0.19 3.82
C LEU A 1039 72.65 1.59 4.08
N VAL A 1040 72.45 2.09 5.29
CA VAL A 1040 72.96 3.38 5.78
C VAL A 1040 73.90 3.13 6.95
N LEU A 1041 75.18 3.42 6.74
CA LEU A 1041 76.15 3.62 7.82
C LEU A 1041 76.12 5.11 8.21
N SER A 1042 75.55 5.39 9.38
CA SER A 1042 75.29 6.76 9.83
C SER A 1042 76.42 7.40 10.66
N HIS A 1043 77.47 6.63 10.96
CA HIS A 1043 78.61 7.06 11.75
C HIS A 1043 79.83 6.17 11.49
N TRP A 1044 81.05 6.68 11.70
CA TRP A 1044 82.30 6.02 11.32
C TRP A 1044 82.62 4.72 12.08
N ASP A 1045 82.03 4.52 13.27
CA ASP A 1045 82.16 3.28 14.05
C ASP A 1045 81.10 2.22 13.67
N ALA A 1046 80.23 2.54 12.69
CA ALA A 1046 79.31 1.60 12.08
C ALA A 1046 80.04 0.73 11.03
N GLN A 1047 79.89 -0.59 11.15
CA GLN A 1047 80.43 -1.56 10.22
C GLN A 1047 79.40 -2.66 10.00
N VAL A 1048 79.29 -3.12 8.76
CA VAL A 1048 78.66 -4.41 8.46
C VAL A 1048 79.67 -5.37 7.85
N SER A 1049 79.53 -6.65 8.16
CA SER A 1049 80.35 -7.69 7.55
C SER A 1049 79.56 -8.96 7.31
N GLN A 1050 79.93 -9.71 6.29
CA GLN A 1050 79.33 -11.00 6.00
C GLN A 1050 80.41 -11.99 5.58
N GLN A 1051 80.32 -13.20 6.12
CA GLN A 1051 81.11 -14.33 5.67
C GLN A 1051 80.26 -15.22 4.77
N PHE A 1052 80.80 -15.60 3.62
CA PHE A 1052 80.12 -16.46 2.65
C PHE A 1052 81.11 -17.38 1.94
N ARG A 1053 80.61 -18.28 1.10
CA ARG A 1053 81.43 -19.29 0.40
C ARG A 1053 81.33 -19.14 -1.11
N VAL A 1054 82.45 -19.40 -1.79
CA VAL A 1054 82.57 -19.34 -3.25
C VAL A 1054 83.41 -20.51 -3.78
N GLN A 1055 83.43 -20.74 -5.09
CA GLN A 1055 84.31 -21.74 -5.67
C GLN A 1055 85.75 -21.21 -5.72
N PRO A 1056 86.74 -21.93 -5.16
CA PRO A 1056 88.13 -21.52 -5.24
C PRO A 1056 88.67 -21.65 -6.67
N ASN A 1057 89.54 -20.72 -7.04
CA ASN A 1057 90.19 -20.53 -8.34
C ASN A 1057 89.27 -20.05 -9.48
N CYS A 1058 88.04 -19.62 -9.19
CA CYS A 1058 87.18 -18.94 -10.16
C CYS A 1058 87.38 -17.42 -10.14
N LYS A 1059 87.04 -16.77 -11.25
CA LYS A 1059 87.08 -15.32 -11.40
C LYS A 1059 85.75 -14.71 -10.95
N TYR A 1060 85.78 -13.91 -9.89
CA TYR A 1060 84.62 -13.16 -9.41
C TYR A 1060 84.79 -11.67 -9.72
N VAL A 1061 83.67 -10.97 -9.81
CA VAL A 1061 83.61 -9.51 -9.82
C VAL A 1061 82.83 -9.07 -8.59
N LEU A 1062 83.45 -8.22 -7.77
CA LEU A 1062 82.77 -7.44 -6.76
C LEU A 1062 82.27 -6.17 -7.41
N ARG A 1063 80.95 -5.98 -7.44
CA ARG A 1063 80.27 -4.76 -7.89
C ARG A 1063 79.54 -4.16 -6.70
N VAL A 1064 79.76 -2.87 -6.45
CA VAL A 1064 79.10 -2.15 -5.36
C VAL A 1064 78.48 -0.90 -5.92
N THR A 1065 77.19 -0.70 -5.65
CA THR A 1065 76.46 0.53 -5.96
C THR A 1065 76.21 1.28 -4.66
N ALA A 1066 76.88 2.41 -4.48
CA ALA A 1066 76.86 3.17 -3.24
C ALA A 1066 77.00 4.67 -3.47
N GLU A 1067 76.54 5.44 -2.48
CA GLU A 1067 76.64 6.89 -2.40
C GLU A 1067 77.37 7.28 -1.11
N LYS A 1068 78.39 8.13 -1.22
CA LYS A 1068 79.09 8.71 -0.07
C LYS A 1068 78.56 10.12 0.20
N VAL A 1069 77.98 10.33 1.39
CA VAL A 1069 77.37 11.60 1.80
C VAL A 1069 78.20 12.26 2.90
N GLY A 1070 78.76 13.45 2.64
CA GLY A 1070 79.64 14.17 3.57
C GLY A 1070 81.13 14.01 3.28
N GLY A 1071 81.99 14.35 4.25
CA GLY A 1071 83.45 14.17 4.13
C GLY A 1071 83.87 12.69 4.11
N GLY A 1072 85.16 12.41 4.05
CA GLY A 1072 85.71 11.05 4.17
C GLY A 1072 85.44 10.08 3.02
N ASP A 1073 85.86 8.85 3.26
CA ASP A 1073 85.77 7.71 2.35
C ASP A 1073 84.90 6.59 2.94
N GLY A 1074 84.07 5.98 2.10
CA GLY A 1074 83.41 4.70 2.35
C GLY A 1074 84.20 3.57 1.71
N TYR A 1075 84.34 2.45 2.41
CA TYR A 1075 85.10 1.28 1.95
C TYR A 1075 84.24 0.03 1.93
N VAL A 1076 84.28 -0.69 0.81
CA VAL A 1076 83.81 -2.08 0.72
C VAL A 1076 84.99 -2.97 0.41
N THR A 1077 85.38 -3.77 1.39
CA THR A 1077 86.56 -4.64 1.33
C THR A 1077 86.11 -6.09 1.22
N ILE A 1078 86.63 -6.80 0.23
CA ILE A 1078 86.47 -8.25 0.08
C ILE A 1078 87.79 -8.94 0.40
N ARG A 1079 87.74 -10.06 1.12
CA ARG A 1079 88.92 -10.88 1.44
C ARG A 1079 88.66 -12.37 1.37
N ASP A 1080 89.68 -13.14 1.01
CA ASP A 1080 89.67 -14.61 1.07
C ASP A 1080 90.35 -15.15 2.35
N GLY A 1081 90.23 -16.46 2.59
CA GLY A 1081 90.83 -17.15 3.73
C GLY A 1081 92.37 -17.27 3.68
N ALA A 1082 93.00 -16.89 2.58
CA ALA A 1082 94.45 -16.74 2.45
C ALA A 1082 94.91 -15.29 2.67
N HIS A 1083 93.99 -14.39 3.07
CA HIS A 1083 94.20 -12.96 3.31
C HIS A 1083 94.52 -12.13 2.05
N HIS A 1084 94.14 -12.58 0.85
CA HIS A 1084 94.09 -11.69 -0.31
C HIS A 1084 92.91 -10.76 -0.16
N THR A 1085 93.13 -9.46 -0.37
CA THR A 1085 92.13 -8.41 -0.13
C THR A 1085 92.05 -7.44 -1.30
N GLU A 1086 90.84 -7.07 -1.70
CA GLU A 1086 90.58 -5.93 -2.59
C GLU A 1086 89.59 -4.99 -1.91
N THR A 1087 89.73 -3.68 -2.15
CA THR A 1087 88.90 -2.66 -1.51
C THR A 1087 88.40 -1.65 -2.54
N LEU A 1088 87.08 -1.52 -2.65
CA LEU A 1088 86.43 -0.43 -3.36
C LEU A 1088 86.28 0.75 -2.41
N THR A 1089 86.82 1.91 -2.82
CA THR A 1089 86.75 3.17 -2.07
C THR A 1089 85.78 4.12 -2.75
N PHE A 1090 84.89 4.75 -1.99
CA PHE A 1090 83.90 5.72 -2.43
C PHE A 1090 84.12 7.06 -1.72
N ASN A 1091 84.33 8.13 -2.48
CA ASN A 1091 84.58 9.47 -1.99
C ASN A 1091 83.51 10.43 -2.54
N ALA A 1092 83.14 11.45 -1.77
CA ALA A 1092 82.18 12.47 -2.20
C ALA A 1092 82.59 13.30 -3.44
N CYS A 1093 83.86 13.22 -3.86
CA CYS A 1093 84.38 13.85 -5.09
C CYS A 1093 84.66 12.86 -6.23
N ASP A 1094 84.15 11.62 -6.17
CA ASP A 1094 84.29 10.65 -7.25
C ASP A 1094 83.62 11.14 -8.55
N TYR A 1095 84.16 10.70 -9.70
CA TYR A 1095 83.62 11.00 -11.03
C TYR A 1095 82.79 9.82 -11.54
N ASP A 1096 81.71 10.08 -12.27
CA ASP A 1096 81.00 9.03 -12.99
C ASP A 1096 81.84 8.45 -14.14
N ILE A 1097 81.36 7.36 -14.77
CA ILE A 1097 82.04 6.64 -15.86
C ILE A 1097 82.30 7.54 -17.09
N ASN A 1098 81.66 8.71 -17.17
CA ASN A 1098 81.81 9.71 -18.23
C ASN A 1098 82.70 10.91 -17.85
N GLY A 1099 83.31 10.90 -16.67
CA GLY A 1099 84.23 11.95 -16.21
C GLY A 1099 83.54 13.23 -15.74
N THR A 1100 82.26 13.15 -15.37
CA THR A 1100 81.46 14.28 -14.86
C THR A 1100 81.47 14.30 -13.32
N TYR A 1101 81.44 15.50 -12.73
CA TYR A 1101 81.38 15.69 -11.27
C TYR A 1101 80.04 15.17 -10.74
N VAL A 1102 80.07 14.23 -9.79
CA VAL A 1102 78.86 13.73 -9.11
C VAL A 1102 78.28 14.86 -8.26
N THR A 1103 77.00 15.21 -8.48
CA THR A 1103 76.24 16.13 -7.61
C THR A 1103 75.47 15.33 -6.57
N ASP A 1104 75.29 15.88 -5.36
CA ASP A 1104 74.55 15.26 -4.24
C ASP A 1104 73.32 14.45 -4.71
N ASN A 1105 73.20 13.18 -4.27
CA ASN A 1105 72.12 12.21 -4.55
C ASN A 1105 72.24 11.29 -5.79
N THR A 1106 73.44 10.95 -6.29
CA THR A 1106 73.58 9.87 -7.29
C THR A 1106 74.45 8.72 -6.80
N TYR A 1107 73.87 7.51 -6.81
CA TYR A 1107 74.60 6.27 -6.53
C TYR A 1107 75.61 5.98 -7.63
N LEU A 1108 76.82 5.60 -7.23
CA LEU A 1108 77.92 5.25 -8.12
C LEU A 1108 78.15 3.74 -8.05
N THR A 1109 78.31 3.09 -9.20
CA THR A 1109 78.70 1.68 -9.27
C THR A 1109 80.20 1.55 -9.53
N LYS A 1110 80.93 0.89 -8.62
CA LYS A 1110 82.35 0.52 -8.83
C LYS A 1110 82.49 -1.00 -8.86
N GLU A 1111 83.46 -1.46 -9.65
CA GLU A 1111 83.74 -2.88 -9.83
C GLU A 1111 85.23 -3.20 -9.61
N VAL A 1112 85.52 -4.36 -9.05
CA VAL A 1112 86.87 -4.92 -8.99
C VAL A 1112 86.82 -6.42 -9.24
N ILE A 1113 87.78 -6.92 -10.04
CA ILE A 1113 87.93 -8.35 -10.30
C ILE A 1113 88.69 -8.98 -9.12
N PHE A 1114 88.17 -10.07 -8.59
CA PHE A 1114 88.77 -10.82 -7.49
C PHE A 1114 88.92 -12.30 -7.85
N TYR A 1115 90.13 -12.85 -7.70
CA TYR A 1115 90.41 -14.28 -7.88
C TYR A 1115 90.44 -14.95 -6.52
N SER A 1116 89.41 -15.73 -6.21
CA SER A 1116 89.34 -16.42 -4.92
C SER A 1116 90.31 -17.60 -4.89
N HIS A 1117 91.21 -17.68 -3.90
CA HIS A 1117 92.11 -18.84 -3.76
C HIS A 1117 91.58 -19.87 -2.74
N THR A 1118 90.53 -19.53 -1.99
CA THR A 1118 89.99 -20.35 -0.91
C THR A 1118 88.47 -20.33 -0.90
N GLU A 1119 87.83 -21.35 -0.33
CA GLU A 1119 86.36 -21.45 -0.32
C GLU A 1119 85.66 -20.35 0.50
N HIS A 1120 86.33 -19.77 1.52
CA HIS A 1120 85.69 -18.82 2.44
C HIS A 1120 86.06 -17.38 2.10
N MET A 1121 85.05 -16.53 2.02
CA MET A 1121 85.13 -15.11 1.71
C MET A 1121 84.53 -14.27 2.84
N TRP A 1122 85.02 -13.05 3.01
CA TRP A 1122 84.43 -12.04 3.87
C TRP A 1122 84.31 -10.73 3.11
N VAL A 1123 83.13 -10.12 3.15
CA VAL A 1123 82.92 -8.73 2.76
C VAL A 1123 82.74 -7.89 4.02
N GLU A 1124 83.40 -6.75 4.07
CA GLU A 1124 83.34 -5.79 5.16
C GLU A 1124 83.09 -4.39 4.59
N VAL A 1125 82.11 -3.70 5.15
CA VAL A 1125 81.73 -2.34 4.77
C VAL A 1125 81.93 -1.44 5.97
N ASN A 1126 82.71 -0.37 5.80
CA ASN A 1126 82.93 0.65 6.83
C ASN A 1126 83.14 2.02 6.18
N GLU A 1127 83.22 3.06 7.00
CA GLU A 1127 83.42 4.43 6.53
C GLU A 1127 84.23 5.25 7.55
N THR A 1128 84.77 6.40 7.15
CA THR A 1128 85.73 7.17 7.96
C THR A 1128 85.17 8.42 8.63
N GLU A 1129 84.18 9.06 8.04
CA GLU A 1129 83.45 10.22 8.55
C GLU A 1129 82.27 10.53 7.61
N GLY A 1130 81.13 11.03 8.11
CA GLY A 1130 79.95 11.33 7.29
C GLY A 1130 78.92 10.20 7.33
N ALA A 1131 78.25 9.94 6.20
CA ALA A 1131 77.36 8.79 6.04
C ALA A 1131 77.71 8.05 4.74
N PHE A 1132 77.46 6.74 4.72
CA PHE A 1132 77.69 5.90 3.54
C PHE A 1132 76.44 5.06 3.25
N HIS A 1133 75.83 5.31 2.10
CA HIS A 1133 74.60 4.65 1.65
C HIS A 1133 74.95 3.61 0.59
N ILE A 1134 74.50 2.37 0.74
CA ILE A 1134 74.80 1.30 -0.20
C ILE A 1134 73.48 0.68 -0.67
N ASP A 1135 73.24 0.78 -1.97
CA ASP A 1135 72.08 0.19 -2.63
C ASP A 1135 72.29 -1.32 -2.82
N SER A 1136 73.44 -1.70 -3.39
CA SER A 1136 73.76 -3.11 -3.59
C SER A 1136 75.24 -3.46 -3.45
N ILE A 1137 75.49 -4.67 -2.96
CA ILE A 1137 76.81 -5.34 -2.94
C ILE A 1137 76.66 -6.69 -3.62
N GLU A 1138 77.27 -6.82 -4.80
CA GLU A 1138 77.21 -8.01 -5.64
C GLU A 1138 78.59 -8.66 -5.76
N PHE A 1139 78.68 -9.96 -5.49
CA PHE A 1139 79.88 -10.76 -5.74
C PHE A 1139 79.53 -11.93 -6.65
N VAL A 1140 79.84 -11.81 -7.94
CA VAL A 1140 79.32 -12.70 -8.98
C VAL A 1140 80.45 -13.38 -9.73
N GLU A 1141 80.32 -14.67 -10.02
CA GLU A 1141 81.27 -15.43 -10.83
C GLU A 1141 81.10 -15.03 -12.31
N THR A 1142 82.19 -14.65 -12.99
CA THR A 1142 82.11 -14.07 -14.34
C THR A 1142 82.63 -14.96 -15.45
N GLU A 1143 83.35 -16.05 -15.14
CA GLU A 1143 83.80 -17.08 -16.08
C GLU A 1143 84.37 -18.29 -15.31
N LYS A 1144 84.24 -19.50 -15.88
CA LYS A 1144 84.93 -20.71 -15.43
C LYS A 1144 86.34 -20.80 -15.96
#